data_AF-A0A953E6T3-F1
#
_entry.id   AF-A0A953E6T3-F1
#
_cell.length_a   1.000
_cell.length_b   1.000
_cell.length_c   1.000
_cell.angle_alpha   90.00
_cell.angle_beta   90.00
_cell.angle_gamma   90.00
#
_symmetry.space_group_name_H-M   'P 1'
#
loop_
_entity.id
_entity.type
_entity.pdbx_description
1 polymer ?
#
loop_
_entity_poly.entity_id
_entity_poly.type
_entity_poly.pdbx_seq_one_letter_code
_entity_poly.pdbx_strand_id
1 'polypeptide(L)'
;MPTPMALPLRLVTGPGGGRAVMLPFPAGTGAAVLRRGDLLLAVFDVAVPLDLSALRGDPVFGGAEAVLLPNATLLRLALAPPATLRPWKEGNAWLLEAVRPAAASDGQDPSKNRPLVPSVELGEAPRLLLRATQASRVVPLTDPESGLPLLVGTVGEAGQAVPVSRRLPELDLPATLLGAAVLARADSVTMHAAPDHFTIAAAAGGRFALDTVEAEGMAGPAMTRLFDLPVLPVPQQLERLRAQQAAIVAAPPLARLPQRLAAAESLLALGMAHEAQAMLGLALGEDPRAAAEPRLAALSGAAALLAGRPAEAGGLQKPGLPESDELTFWRAVLAVTQGEPRRAAPGFAATLPLLLAYPPHLRSRLAPLVAEALAEAGELDTLRRLLAATAPEELSLARAMLAEAEGRTEDALAAYDVLARGRDRRARARALRRAVELRLAIGRIDAKAAAQALESALFAWRGGEEEFAARLRLAELHRLAGEPRQALTLLRETETLYPDRVQQARPEMTEAFLAALAQESPLTAVVLFDTNLDLLPNDSRAESAVLLLVDKLLALDLADRASGVLRQAAERATGPARAGLGLRLAKLRLAEGDAEGAKAALTASAVPDLPPALLLDRNITMARAEARDGQVSQAVERLRALGPPGAEALAELLINAQDWTGAAAAMAEHLRTALPA
;
A
#
# COMPACT_ATOMS: atom_id res chain seq x y z
N MET A 1 -36.52 47.73 -40.18
CA MET A 1 -35.85 46.81 -39.23
C MET A 1 -34.37 47.09 -39.32
N PRO A 2 -33.72 47.65 -38.28
CA PRO A 2 -32.27 47.86 -38.30
C PRO A 2 -31.57 46.51 -38.40
N THR A 3 -30.61 46.38 -39.31
CA THR A 3 -29.74 45.22 -39.43
C THR A 3 -29.02 45.03 -38.08
N PRO A 4 -29.04 43.84 -37.45
CA PRO A 4 -28.36 43.65 -36.18
C PRO A 4 -26.86 43.94 -36.37
N MET A 5 -26.36 44.92 -35.61
CA MET A 5 -24.94 45.29 -35.63
C MET A 5 -24.13 44.10 -35.10
N ALA A 6 -23.15 43.64 -35.87
CA ALA A 6 -22.31 42.51 -35.49
C ALA A 6 -21.50 42.84 -34.21
N LEU A 7 -21.44 41.91 -33.27
CA LEU A 7 -20.68 42.08 -32.02
C LEU A 7 -19.17 41.99 -32.32
N PRO A 8 -18.38 43.02 -31.97
CA PRO A 8 -16.94 42.98 -32.18
C PRO A 8 -16.27 42.03 -31.19
N LEU A 9 -15.45 41.12 -31.71
CA LEU A 9 -14.59 40.24 -30.91
C LEU A 9 -13.27 40.95 -30.57
N ARG A 10 -12.70 40.63 -29.41
CA ARG A 10 -11.38 41.17 -29.00
C ARG A 10 -10.43 40.03 -28.67
N LEU A 11 -9.21 40.12 -29.19
CA LEU A 11 -8.10 39.28 -28.75
C LEU A 11 -7.57 39.81 -27.43
N VAL A 12 -7.46 38.93 -26.45
CA VAL A 12 -6.95 39.21 -25.10
C VAL A 12 -5.98 38.11 -24.68
N THR A 13 -5.21 38.36 -23.63
CA THR A 13 -4.39 37.34 -22.98
C THR A 13 -5.20 36.65 -21.89
N GLY A 14 -5.21 35.33 -21.89
CA GLY A 14 -5.87 34.52 -20.87
C GLY A 14 -5.13 34.52 -19.53
N PRO A 15 -5.77 34.05 -18.44
CA PRO A 15 -5.17 33.92 -17.12
C PRO A 15 -4.07 32.87 -17.08
N GLY A 16 -3.99 31.96 -18.07
CA GLY A 16 -2.86 31.05 -18.26
C GLY A 16 -1.73 31.62 -19.13
N GLY A 17 -1.80 32.90 -19.50
CA GLY A 17 -0.85 33.53 -20.44
C GLY A 17 -1.05 33.12 -21.90
N GLY A 18 -2.09 32.33 -22.21
CA GLY A 18 -2.43 31.90 -23.57
C GLY A 18 -3.17 32.98 -24.37
N ARG A 19 -3.32 32.76 -25.67
CA ARG A 19 -4.15 33.62 -26.54
C ARG A 19 -5.61 33.30 -26.30
N ALA A 20 -6.42 34.32 -26.03
CA ALA A 20 -7.85 34.17 -25.82
C ALA A 20 -8.67 35.13 -26.67
N VAL A 21 -9.90 34.72 -27.00
CA VAL A 21 -10.89 35.58 -27.63
C VAL A 21 -11.97 35.91 -26.61
N MET A 22 -12.25 37.20 -26.44
CA MET A 22 -13.31 37.72 -25.58
C MET A 22 -14.57 38.01 -26.41
N LEU A 23 -15.69 37.42 -25.99
CA LEU A 23 -17.01 37.53 -26.60
C LEU A 23 -17.95 38.29 -25.63
N PRO A 24 -18.26 39.58 -25.91
CA PRO A 24 -19.07 40.42 -25.02
C PRO A 24 -20.57 40.20 -25.25
N PHE A 25 -21.07 39.00 -24.95
CA PHE A 25 -22.49 38.68 -25.06
C PHE A 25 -23.34 39.38 -23.98
N PRO A 26 -24.67 39.51 -24.17
CA PRO A 26 -25.58 39.99 -23.14
C PRO A 26 -25.50 39.17 -21.84
N ALA A 27 -25.88 39.80 -20.72
CA ALA A 27 -25.91 39.12 -19.43
C ALA A 27 -26.87 37.90 -19.49
N GLY A 28 -26.42 36.78 -18.92
CA GLY A 28 -27.21 35.54 -18.89
C GLY A 28 -27.06 34.62 -20.09
N THR A 29 -26.23 34.95 -21.09
CA THR A 29 -25.90 34.03 -22.19
C THR A 29 -25.15 32.81 -21.64
N GLY A 30 -25.71 31.62 -21.87
CA GLY A 30 -25.07 30.35 -21.61
C GLY A 30 -24.18 29.91 -22.78
N ALA A 31 -23.18 29.09 -22.46
CA ALA A 31 -22.25 28.55 -23.45
C ALA A 31 -22.07 27.03 -23.31
N ALA A 32 -21.69 26.40 -24.42
CA ALA A 32 -21.21 25.03 -24.46
C ALA A 32 -20.05 24.93 -25.45
N VAL A 33 -19.05 24.11 -25.13
CA VAL A 33 -17.87 23.93 -25.97
C VAL A 33 -17.58 22.44 -26.05
N LEU A 34 -17.44 21.91 -27.27
CA LEU A 34 -17.11 20.52 -27.51
C LEU A 34 -16.22 20.34 -28.73
N ARG A 35 -15.52 19.21 -28.79
CA ARG A 35 -14.69 18.82 -29.93
C ARG A 35 -15.41 17.76 -30.78
N ARG A 36 -15.38 17.94 -32.10
CA ARG A 36 -15.82 16.97 -33.11
C ARG A 36 -14.75 16.89 -34.19
N GLY A 37 -13.96 15.81 -34.19
CA GLY A 37 -12.73 15.69 -34.97
C GLY A 37 -11.74 16.86 -34.72
N ASP A 38 -11.32 17.51 -35.81
CA ASP A 38 -10.41 18.65 -35.80
C ASP A 38 -11.11 20.01 -35.53
N LEU A 39 -12.43 20.00 -35.38
CA LEU A 39 -13.23 21.19 -35.11
C LEU A 39 -13.60 21.30 -33.64
N LEU A 40 -13.45 22.51 -33.09
CA LEU A 40 -14.07 22.91 -31.84
C LEU A 40 -15.33 23.73 -32.14
N LEU A 41 -16.43 23.31 -31.55
CA LEU A 41 -17.72 23.97 -31.64
C LEU A 41 -17.96 24.71 -30.33
N ALA A 42 -18.03 26.03 -30.38
CA ALA A 42 -18.47 26.87 -29.27
C ALA A 42 -19.85 27.44 -29.57
N VAL A 43 -20.83 27.07 -28.75
CA VAL A 43 -22.26 27.37 -28.93
C VAL A 43 -22.68 28.33 -27.85
N PHE A 44 -23.32 29.43 -28.25
CA PHE A 44 -23.86 30.45 -27.36
C PHE A 44 -25.36 30.56 -27.58
N ASP A 45 -26.16 30.56 -26.53
CA ASP A 45 -27.64 30.52 -26.60
C ASP A 45 -28.32 31.87 -26.88
N VAL A 46 -27.64 32.71 -27.66
CA VAL A 46 -28.11 34.02 -28.11
C VAL A 46 -27.86 34.15 -29.61
N ALA A 47 -28.86 34.60 -30.37
CA ALA A 47 -28.74 34.81 -31.81
C ALA A 47 -28.19 36.21 -32.10
N VAL A 48 -26.86 36.35 -32.12
CA VAL A 48 -26.19 37.62 -32.44
C VAL A 48 -25.07 37.40 -33.46
N PRO A 49 -25.05 38.14 -34.59
CA PRO A 49 -23.94 38.05 -35.55
C PRO A 49 -22.63 38.51 -34.90
N LEU A 50 -21.53 37.80 -35.19
CA LEU A 50 -20.18 38.12 -34.70
C LEU A 50 -19.35 38.79 -35.79
N ASP A 51 -18.62 39.84 -35.45
CA ASP A 51 -17.60 40.42 -36.31
C ASP A 51 -16.23 39.79 -36.00
N LEU A 52 -15.78 38.92 -36.92
CA LEU A 52 -14.51 38.19 -36.84
C LEU A 52 -13.32 38.99 -37.43
N SER A 53 -13.53 40.23 -37.86
CA SER A 53 -12.49 41.06 -38.50
C SER A 53 -11.21 41.14 -37.68
N ALA A 54 -11.33 41.24 -36.35
CA ALA A 54 -10.22 41.30 -35.39
C ALA A 54 -9.43 39.98 -35.23
N LEU A 55 -9.99 38.84 -35.67
CA LEU A 55 -9.30 37.54 -35.61
C LEU A 55 -8.49 37.26 -36.88
N ARG A 56 -8.74 37.99 -37.97
CA ARG A 56 -8.06 37.77 -39.26
C ARG A 56 -6.55 37.95 -39.10
N GLY A 57 -5.79 36.93 -39.47
CA GLY A 57 -4.33 36.92 -39.36
C GLY A 57 -3.79 36.37 -38.03
N ASP A 58 -4.65 36.02 -37.06
CA ASP A 58 -4.21 35.31 -35.86
C ASP A 58 -3.92 33.83 -36.18
N PRO A 59 -2.75 33.28 -35.78
CA PRO A 59 -2.36 31.89 -36.04
C PRO A 59 -3.24 30.83 -35.37
N VAL A 60 -4.10 31.20 -34.41
CA VAL A 60 -4.96 30.27 -33.66
C VAL A 60 -6.43 30.49 -34.00
N PHE A 61 -6.88 31.74 -34.01
CA PHE A 61 -8.30 32.11 -34.20
C PHE A 61 -8.62 32.60 -35.61
N GLY A 62 -7.62 32.78 -36.48
CA GLY A 62 -7.82 33.35 -37.83
C GLY A 62 -8.64 32.47 -38.79
N GLY A 63 -8.75 31.17 -38.50
CA GLY A 63 -9.63 30.22 -39.21
C GLY A 63 -11.00 30.05 -38.56
N ALA A 64 -11.41 30.93 -37.64
CA ALA A 64 -12.71 30.82 -37.00
C ALA A 64 -13.85 31.20 -37.97
N GLU A 65 -14.95 30.46 -37.91
CA GLU A 65 -16.16 30.72 -38.68
C GLU A 65 -17.35 30.89 -37.74
N ALA A 66 -18.14 31.95 -37.94
CA ALA A 66 -19.34 32.22 -37.16
C ALA A 66 -20.58 31.90 -38.00
N VAL A 67 -21.45 31.06 -37.45
CA VAL A 67 -22.73 30.67 -38.05
C VAL A 67 -23.85 31.17 -37.13
N LEU A 68 -24.71 32.04 -37.66
CA LEU A 68 -25.89 32.51 -36.96
C LEU A 68 -27.01 31.47 -37.07
N LEU A 69 -27.53 31.02 -35.94
CA LEU A 69 -28.65 30.07 -35.84
C LEU A 69 -29.89 30.81 -35.34
N PRO A 70 -31.11 30.24 -35.46
CA PRO A 70 -32.35 30.92 -35.09
C PRO A 70 -32.37 31.46 -33.65
N ASN A 71 -31.81 30.72 -32.69
CA ASN A 71 -31.80 31.07 -31.27
C ASN A 71 -30.40 30.97 -30.63
N ALA A 72 -29.34 30.92 -31.44
CA ALA A 72 -27.99 30.69 -30.97
C ALA A 72 -26.95 31.24 -31.96
N THR A 73 -25.72 31.34 -31.51
CA THR A 73 -24.56 31.65 -32.35
C THR A 73 -23.55 30.52 -32.18
N LEU A 74 -23.14 29.93 -33.30
CA LEU A 74 -22.13 28.88 -33.34
C LEU A 74 -20.82 29.46 -33.87
N LEU A 75 -19.75 29.31 -33.09
CA LEU A 75 -18.39 29.59 -33.51
C LEU A 75 -17.66 28.27 -33.74
N ARG A 76 -17.20 28.03 -34.97
CA ARG A 76 -16.41 26.87 -35.37
C ARG A 76 -14.94 27.26 -35.44
N LEU A 77 -14.08 26.48 -34.80
CA LEU A 77 -12.64 26.71 -34.80
C LEU A 77 -11.91 25.46 -35.28
N ALA A 78 -11.11 25.58 -36.35
CA ALA A 78 -10.23 24.52 -36.83
C ALA A 78 -8.96 24.49 -35.97
N LEU A 79 -8.99 23.67 -34.91
CA LEU A 79 -7.87 23.54 -33.97
C LEU A 79 -7.57 22.05 -33.75
N ALA A 80 -6.54 21.54 -34.43
CA ALA A 80 -6.16 20.13 -34.35
C ALA A 80 -5.60 19.74 -32.96
N PRO A 81 -5.80 18.50 -32.50
CA PRO A 81 -5.16 17.99 -31.28
C PRO A 81 -3.62 18.10 -31.34
N PRO A 82 -2.91 18.36 -30.22
CA PRO A 82 -3.39 18.38 -28.84
C PRO A 82 -3.89 19.75 -28.37
N ALA A 83 -3.99 20.76 -29.23
CA ALA A 83 -4.50 22.08 -28.82
C ALA A 83 -6.01 21.99 -28.48
N THR A 84 -6.46 22.76 -27.48
CA THR A 84 -7.87 22.76 -27.03
C THR A 84 -8.27 24.16 -26.57
N LEU A 85 -9.56 24.35 -26.27
CA LEU A 85 -10.08 25.58 -25.70
C LEU A 85 -10.37 25.42 -24.21
N ARG A 86 -10.01 26.45 -23.44
CA ARG A 86 -10.42 26.63 -22.06
C ARG A 86 -11.43 27.77 -21.98
N PRO A 87 -12.71 27.48 -21.77
CA PRO A 87 -13.72 28.51 -21.59
C PRO A 87 -13.76 28.99 -20.13
N TRP A 88 -13.79 30.30 -19.94
CA TRP A 88 -14.20 30.91 -18.66
C TRP A 88 -15.05 32.14 -18.88
N LYS A 89 -15.56 32.71 -17.79
CA LYS A 89 -16.43 33.87 -17.79
C LYS A 89 -15.79 35.01 -17.00
N GLU A 90 -15.73 36.20 -17.58
CA GLU A 90 -15.25 37.42 -16.93
C GLU A 90 -16.38 38.47 -16.96
N GLY A 91 -17.01 38.69 -15.80
CA GLY A 91 -18.25 39.47 -15.73
C GLY A 91 -19.34 38.85 -16.61
N ASN A 92 -19.80 39.58 -17.62
CA ASN A 92 -20.80 39.12 -18.60
C ASN A 92 -20.19 38.58 -19.90
N ALA A 93 -18.86 38.65 -20.07
CA ALA A 93 -18.19 38.18 -21.28
C ALA A 93 -17.74 36.72 -21.15
N TRP A 94 -17.85 35.96 -22.24
CA TRP A 94 -17.23 34.65 -22.37
C TRP A 94 -15.84 34.81 -22.96
N LEU A 95 -14.85 34.14 -22.39
CA LEU A 95 -13.49 34.09 -22.91
C LEU A 95 -13.16 32.65 -23.28
N LEU A 96 -12.60 32.46 -24.47
CA LEU A 96 -12.13 31.17 -24.96
C LEU A 96 -10.61 31.26 -25.17
N GLU A 97 -9.83 30.59 -24.32
CA GLU A 97 -8.37 30.53 -24.45
C GLU A 97 -7.92 29.28 -25.15
N ALA A 98 -7.01 29.42 -26.10
CA ALA A 98 -6.35 28.27 -26.68
C ALA A 98 -5.19 27.82 -25.79
N VAL A 99 -5.25 26.56 -25.36
CA VAL A 99 -4.24 25.94 -24.50
C VAL A 99 -3.70 24.66 -25.14
N ARG A 100 -2.44 24.34 -24.84
CA ARG A 100 -1.85 23.01 -25.10
C ARG A 100 -1.63 22.31 -23.75
N PRO A 101 -2.15 21.08 -23.55
CA PRO A 101 -2.17 20.40 -22.25
C PRO A 101 -0.80 20.28 -21.55
N ALA A 102 0.32 20.23 -22.29
CA ALA A 102 1.67 20.09 -21.72
C ALA A 102 2.28 21.40 -21.16
N ALA A 103 1.65 22.55 -21.39
CA ALA A 103 2.19 23.87 -21.00
C ALA A 103 1.51 24.48 -19.75
N ALA A 104 0.55 23.78 -19.13
CA ALA A 104 -0.05 24.22 -17.88
C ALA A 104 0.83 23.80 -16.70
N SER A 105 1.85 24.62 -16.41
CA SER A 105 2.64 24.54 -15.18
C SER A 105 1.80 24.93 -13.96
N ASP A 106 1.88 24.09 -12.92
CA ASP A 106 1.73 24.36 -11.49
C ASP A 106 0.86 25.55 -11.03
N GLY A 107 -0.19 25.22 -10.28
CA GLY A 107 -0.47 25.94 -9.03
C GLY A 107 -1.70 26.85 -8.99
N GLN A 108 -2.25 27.30 -10.12
CA GLN A 108 -3.48 28.11 -10.16
C GLN A 108 -4.32 27.78 -11.40
N ASP A 109 -5.06 26.67 -11.37
CA ASP A 109 -6.11 26.39 -12.35
C ASP A 109 -7.49 26.77 -11.75
N PRO A 110 -8.06 27.94 -12.11
CA PRO A 110 -9.42 28.29 -11.71
C PRO A 110 -10.51 27.42 -12.39
N SER A 111 -10.16 26.49 -13.29
CA SER A 111 -11.07 25.49 -13.84
C SER A 111 -10.88 24.09 -13.23
N LYS A 112 -11.20 23.93 -11.95
CA LYS A 112 -11.66 22.61 -11.47
C LYS A 112 -12.96 22.29 -12.21
N ASN A 113 -12.86 21.54 -13.32
CA ASN A 113 -14.05 21.10 -14.05
C ASN A 113 -14.95 20.29 -13.10
N ARG A 114 -16.12 20.85 -12.77
CA ARG A 114 -17.23 20.17 -12.12
C ARG A 114 -17.83 19.21 -13.15
N PRO A 115 -17.68 17.89 -12.97
CA PRO A 115 -18.18 16.94 -13.95
C PRO A 115 -19.71 16.94 -13.96
N LEU A 116 -20.30 17.02 -15.16
CA LEU A 116 -21.70 16.74 -15.41
C LEU A 116 -21.87 15.22 -15.41
N VAL A 117 -22.12 14.65 -14.23
CA VAL A 117 -22.26 13.20 -14.06
C VAL A 117 -23.65 12.76 -14.51
N PRO A 118 -23.76 11.80 -15.45
CA PRO A 118 -25.04 11.22 -15.80
C PRO A 118 -25.61 10.42 -14.63
N SER A 119 -26.90 10.56 -14.40
CA SER A 119 -27.68 9.77 -13.46
C SER A 119 -28.94 9.28 -14.16
N VAL A 120 -29.40 8.08 -13.82
CA VAL A 120 -30.59 7.50 -14.46
C VAL A 120 -31.74 7.54 -13.48
N GLU A 121 -32.88 8.04 -13.94
CA GLU A 121 -34.16 7.90 -13.24
C GLU A 121 -34.95 6.76 -13.88
N LEU A 122 -35.11 5.68 -13.13
CA LEU A 122 -35.89 4.52 -13.51
C LEU A 122 -37.35 4.74 -13.13
N GLY A 123 -38.26 4.59 -14.10
CA GLY A 123 -39.72 4.76 -13.95
C GLY A 123 -40.45 4.19 -15.17
N GLU A 124 -41.74 4.46 -15.33
CA GLU A 124 -42.52 3.98 -16.50
C GLU A 124 -41.92 4.46 -17.85
N ALA A 125 -41.30 5.64 -17.84
CA ALA A 125 -40.49 6.18 -18.93
C ALA A 125 -39.10 6.56 -18.37
N PRO A 126 -38.05 5.75 -18.60
CA PRO A 126 -36.72 6.01 -18.05
C PRO A 126 -36.13 7.29 -18.63
N ARG A 127 -35.39 8.04 -17.82
CA ARG A 127 -34.76 9.32 -18.22
C ARG A 127 -33.32 9.37 -17.77
N LEU A 128 -32.50 10.04 -18.58
CA LEU A 128 -31.11 10.32 -18.25
C LEU A 128 -30.99 11.78 -17.81
N LEU A 129 -30.46 12.00 -16.61
CA LEU A 129 -30.25 13.32 -16.01
C LEU A 129 -28.77 13.67 -15.96
N LEU A 130 -28.41 14.83 -16.51
CA LEU A 130 -27.09 15.45 -16.36
C LEU A 130 -27.21 16.65 -15.41
N ARG A 131 -26.74 16.50 -14.17
CA ARG A 131 -26.85 17.58 -13.16
C ARG A 131 -25.92 18.73 -13.51
N ALA A 132 -26.48 19.93 -13.67
CA ALA A 132 -25.77 21.13 -14.12
C ALA A 132 -26.26 22.35 -13.32
N THR A 133 -25.34 23.18 -12.83
CA THR A 133 -25.65 24.47 -12.20
C THR A 133 -25.92 25.51 -13.27
N GLN A 134 -27.05 26.22 -13.20
CA GLN A 134 -27.46 27.19 -14.23
C GLN A 134 -27.51 26.59 -15.65
N ALA A 135 -28.15 25.43 -15.80
CA ALA A 135 -28.47 24.93 -17.14
C ALA A 135 -29.42 25.92 -17.83
N SER A 136 -29.07 26.32 -19.05
CA SER A 136 -29.75 27.39 -19.78
C SER A 136 -30.65 26.82 -20.86
N ARG A 137 -30.15 26.57 -22.08
CA ARG A 137 -30.94 26.15 -23.23
C ARG A 137 -30.33 24.94 -23.91
N VAL A 138 -31.17 24.22 -24.67
CA VAL A 138 -30.72 23.17 -25.57
C VAL A 138 -30.78 23.71 -27.00
N VAL A 139 -29.65 23.67 -27.69
CA VAL A 139 -29.49 24.14 -29.06
C VAL A 139 -29.33 22.93 -29.98
N PRO A 140 -30.28 22.65 -30.89
CA PRO A 140 -30.13 21.58 -31.87
C PRO A 140 -29.20 22.02 -33.00
N LEU A 141 -28.23 21.17 -33.32
CA LEU A 141 -27.25 21.34 -34.38
C LEU A 141 -27.19 20.08 -35.25
N THR A 142 -26.56 20.18 -36.42
CA THR A 142 -26.14 19.02 -37.21
C THR A 142 -24.67 18.75 -36.91
N ASP A 143 -24.35 17.52 -36.50
CA ASP A 143 -22.98 17.12 -36.21
C ASP A 143 -22.11 17.17 -37.48
N PRO A 144 -21.00 17.91 -37.51
CA PRO A 144 -20.16 18.02 -38.70
C PRO A 144 -19.43 16.73 -39.08
N GLU A 145 -19.28 15.78 -38.15
CA GLU A 145 -18.56 14.52 -38.37
C GLU A 145 -19.48 13.42 -38.89
N SER A 146 -20.66 13.25 -38.28
CA SER A 146 -21.60 12.16 -38.59
C SER A 146 -22.83 12.58 -39.40
N GLY A 147 -23.14 13.87 -39.47
CA GLY A 147 -24.39 14.38 -40.06
C GLY A 147 -25.64 14.14 -39.20
N LEU A 148 -25.51 13.51 -38.03
CA LEU A 148 -26.63 13.22 -37.13
C LEU A 148 -27.08 14.45 -36.31
N PRO A 149 -28.30 14.45 -35.76
CA PRO A 149 -28.76 15.50 -34.86
C PRO A 149 -27.91 15.55 -33.57
N LEU A 150 -27.38 16.73 -33.25
CA LEU A 150 -26.56 17.01 -32.08
C LEU A 150 -27.29 18.03 -31.19
N LEU A 151 -27.78 17.59 -30.03
CA LEU A 151 -28.43 18.44 -29.04
C LEU A 151 -27.38 18.96 -28.06
N VAL A 152 -27.14 20.27 -28.03
CA VAL A 152 -26.11 20.89 -27.19
C VAL A 152 -26.76 21.68 -26.05
N GLY A 153 -26.50 21.29 -24.80
CA GLY A 153 -26.96 21.99 -23.60
C GLY A 153 -25.98 23.04 -23.12
N THR A 154 -26.38 24.31 -23.12
CA THR A 154 -25.59 25.45 -22.66
C THR A 154 -25.72 25.67 -21.16
N VAL A 155 -24.63 26.10 -20.52
CA VAL A 155 -24.58 26.42 -19.08
C VAL A 155 -24.19 27.87 -18.85
N GLY A 156 -24.72 28.47 -17.78
CA GLY A 156 -24.48 29.87 -17.40
C GLY A 156 -23.14 30.11 -16.71
N GLU A 157 -22.55 29.07 -16.10
CA GLU A 157 -21.26 29.11 -15.41
C GLU A 157 -20.20 28.27 -16.12
N ALA A 158 -18.95 28.74 -16.08
CA ALA A 158 -17.80 28.01 -16.60
C ALA A 158 -17.45 26.78 -15.73
N GLY A 159 -16.59 25.91 -16.27
CA GLY A 159 -16.06 24.76 -15.54
C GLY A 159 -17.05 23.61 -15.36
N GLN A 160 -18.14 23.52 -16.12
CA GLN A 160 -19.07 22.39 -16.07
C GLN A 160 -19.01 21.61 -17.38
N ALA A 161 -18.61 20.34 -17.34
CA ALA A 161 -18.37 19.57 -18.57
C ALA A 161 -18.64 18.07 -18.41
N VAL A 162 -18.91 17.40 -19.52
CA VAL A 162 -18.97 15.93 -19.63
C VAL A 162 -17.55 15.43 -19.90
N PRO A 163 -16.86 14.80 -18.93
CA PRO A 163 -15.43 14.51 -19.08
C PRO A 163 -15.12 13.31 -19.98
N VAL A 164 -16.07 12.37 -20.09
CA VAL A 164 -15.86 11.08 -20.78
C VAL A 164 -16.99 10.85 -21.75
N SER A 165 -16.63 10.54 -23.00
CA SER A 165 -17.61 10.15 -24.02
C SER A 165 -18.27 8.82 -23.65
N ARG A 166 -19.59 8.73 -23.75
CA ARG A 166 -20.35 7.47 -23.58
C ARG A 166 -21.13 7.16 -24.83
N ARG A 167 -21.20 5.88 -25.19
CA ARG A 167 -22.03 5.39 -26.29
C ARG A 167 -23.15 4.57 -25.68
N LEU A 168 -24.39 4.91 -26.02
CA LEU A 168 -25.60 4.20 -25.61
C LEU A 168 -26.30 3.66 -26.87
N PRO A 169 -27.25 2.71 -26.73
CA PRO A 169 -27.92 2.10 -27.89
C PRO A 169 -28.58 3.12 -28.82
N GLU A 170 -29.21 4.16 -28.27
CA GLU A 170 -30.01 5.14 -29.01
C GLU A 170 -29.36 6.54 -29.12
N LEU A 171 -28.25 6.79 -28.41
CA LEU A 171 -27.55 8.09 -28.42
C LEU A 171 -26.07 7.96 -28.02
N ASP A 172 -25.25 8.94 -28.39
CA ASP A 172 -23.91 9.11 -27.83
C ASP A 172 -23.85 10.39 -26.98
N LEU A 173 -23.17 10.34 -25.84
CA LEU A 173 -22.82 11.49 -25.00
C LEU A 173 -21.35 11.83 -25.24
N PRO A 174 -21.01 12.72 -26.19
CA PRO A 174 -19.61 13.13 -26.39
C PRO A 174 -19.05 13.88 -25.18
N ALA A 175 -17.74 13.74 -24.96
CA ALA A 175 -17.02 14.59 -24.03
C ALA A 175 -17.09 16.07 -24.47
N THR A 176 -17.25 16.96 -23.49
CA THR A 176 -17.33 18.41 -23.68
C THR A 176 -16.24 19.10 -22.86
N LEU A 177 -15.93 20.33 -23.24
CA LEU A 177 -15.08 21.25 -22.49
C LEU A 177 -15.93 22.21 -21.64
N LEU A 178 -17.19 22.43 -22.06
CA LEU A 178 -18.22 23.16 -21.33
C LEU A 178 -19.61 22.68 -21.76
N GLY A 179 -20.56 22.62 -20.83
CA GLY A 179 -21.94 22.23 -21.07
C GLY A 179 -22.08 20.74 -21.36
N ALA A 180 -23.22 20.36 -21.91
CA ALA A 180 -23.55 18.98 -22.27
C ALA A 180 -23.81 18.84 -23.76
N ALA A 181 -23.63 17.64 -24.31
CA ALA A 181 -23.99 17.35 -25.69
C ALA A 181 -24.49 15.91 -25.82
N VAL A 182 -25.46 15.73 -26.72
CA VAL A 182 -26.11 14.46 -27.02
C VAL A 182 -26.18 14.31 -28.53
N LEU A 183 -25.52 13.31 -29.07
CA LEU A 183 -25.64 12.91 -30.47
C LEU A 183 -26.77 11.88 -30.58
N ALA A 184 -27.90 12.28 -31.13
CA ALA A 184 -29.08 11.42 -31.25
C ALA A 184 -28.89 10.43 -32.41
N ARG A 185 -28.97 9.12 -32.13
CA ARG A 185 -28.95 8.08 -33.17
C ARG A 185 -30.34 7.63 -33.58
N ALA A 186 -31.33 7.89 -32.73
CA ALA A 186 -32.74 7.69 -33.01
C ALA A 186 -33.48 9.04 -33.04
N ASP A 187 -34.45 9.16 -33.94
CA ASP A 187 -35.25 10.38 -34.12
C ASP A 187 -36.11 10.72 -32.88
N SER A 188 -36.30 9.75 -31.99
CA SER A 188 -37.05 9.89 -30.76
C SER A 188 -36.25 10.56 -29.64
N VAL A 189 -34.94 10.77 -29.73
CA VAL A 189 -34.16 11.32 -28.62
C VAL A 189 -34.39 12.83 -28.48
N THR A 190 -34.82 13.25 -27.28
CA THR A 190 -35.01 14.66 -26.94
C THR A 190 -34.21 15.03 -25.69
N MET A 191 -33.79 16.30 -25.61
CA MET A 191 -33.07 16.86 -24.47
C MET A 191 -33.74 18.16 -24.06
N HIS A 192 -34.04 18.30 -22.76
CA HIS A 192 -34.68 19.45 -22.17
C HIS A 192 -33.79 20.02 -21.07
N ALA A 193 -33.70 21.35 -20.99
CA ALA A 193 -33.00 22.03 -19.91
C ALA A 193 -33.95 22.36 -18.76
N ALA A 194 -33.50 22.11 -17.54
CA ALA A 194 -34.07 22.61 -16.29
C ALA A 194 -32.98 23.41 -15.56
N PRO A 195 -33.32 24.26 -14.56
CA PRO A 195 -32.33 25.14 -13.93
C PRO A 195 -31.12 24.42 -13.31
N ASP A 196 -31.30 23.18 -12.85
CA ASP A 196 -30.34 22.37 -12.11
C ASP A 196 -29.88 21.09 -12.85
N HIS A 197 -30.43 20.80 -14.03
CA HIS A 197 -30.07 19.61 -14.81
C HIS A 197 -30.52 19.67 -16.27
N PHE A 198 -29.97 18.78 -17.10
CA PHE A 198 -30.54 18.43 -18.41
C PHE A 198 -31.22 17.07 -18.33
N THR A 199 -32.44 16.98 -18.82
CA THR A 199 -33.20 15.73 -18.94
C THR A 199 -33.16 15.25 -20.37
N ILE A 200 -32.73 14.00 -20.58
CA ILE A 200 -32.71 13.32 -21.87
C ILE A 200 -33.77 12.22 -21.82
N ALA A 201 -34.73 12.29 -22.73
CA ALA A 201 -35.97 11.51 -22.75
C ALA A 201 -36.33 11.09 -24.19
N ALA A 202 -36.97 9.94 -24.37
CA ALA A 202 -37.57 9.59 -25.64
C ALA A 202 -38.83 10.44 -25.86
N ALA A 203 -39.07 10.87 -27.09
CA ALA A 203 -40.16 11.75 -27.48
C ALA A 203 -41.51 11.11 -27.14
N ALA A 204 -42.48 11.96 -26.77
CA ALA A 204 -43.87 11.56 -26.50
C ALA A 204 -44.08 10.45 -25.45
N GLY A 205 -43.13 10.28 -24.51
CA GLY A 205 -43.23 9.25 -23.46
C GLY A 205 -42.84 7.84 -23.92
N GLY A 206 -42.15 7.73 -25.06
CA GLY A 206 -41.54 6.48 -25.50
C GLY A 206 -40.54 5.92 -24.49
N ARG A 207 -40.18 4.64 -24.65
CA ARG A 207 -39.20 3.97 -23.79
C ARG A 207 -37.85 3.98 -24.48
N PHE A 208 -36.80 4.37 -23.75
CA PHE A 208 -35.43 4.07 -24.15
C PHE A 208 -35.09 2.62 -23.85
N ALA A 209 -34.31 1.99 -24.72
CA ALA A 209 -33.53 0.80 -24.38
C ALA A 209 -32.33 1.21 -23.49
N LEU A 210 -32.60 1.44 -22.20
CA LEU A 210 -31.57 1.54 -21.16
C LEU A 210 -31.52 0.19 -20.41
N ASP A 211 -30.42 -0.54 -20.54
CA ASP A 211 -30.19 -1.74 -19.74
C ASP A 211 -30.03 -1.35 -18.26
N THR A 212 -30.74 -2.04 -17.35
CA THR A 212 -30.67 -1.77 -15.91
C THR A 212 -29.26 -1.93 -15.36
N VAL A 213 -28.45 -2.82 -15.95
CA VAL A 213 -27.05 -3.04 -15.55
C VAL A 213 -26.14 -1.88 -15.99
N GLU A 214 -26.39 -1.30 -17.16
CA GLU A 214 -25.69 -0.09 -17.61
C GLU A 214 -26.13 1.14 -16.80
N ALA A 215 -27.43 1.23 -16.45
CA ALA A 215 -27.99 2.31 -15.65
C ALA A 215 -27.46 2.34 -14.20
N GLU A 216 -27.27 1.19 -13.56
CA GLU A 216 -26.64 1.09 -12.23
C GLU A 216 -25.14 1.42 -12.27
N GLY A 217 -24.44 1.05 -13.35
CA GLY A 217 -23.06 1.48 -13.61
C GLY A 217 -22.91 2.98 -13.97
N MET A 218 -24.02 3.66 -14.26
CA MET A 218 -24.06 5.10 -14.52
C MET A 218 -24.18 5.94 -13.24
N ALA A 219 -24.72 5.38 -12.15
CA ALA A 219 -24.91 6.09 -10.89
C ALA A 219 -23.65 6.11 -10.01
N GLY A 220 -22.66 6.92 -10.39
CA GLY A 220 -21.47 7.19 -9.58
C GLY A 220 -20.52 8.18 -10.25
N PRO A 221 -19.62 8.85 -9.50
CA PRO A 221 -18.52 9.58 -10.12
C PRO A 221 -17.76 8.62 -11.05
N ALA A 222 -17.59 9.01 -12.32
CA ALA A 222 -16.89 8.20 -13.29
C ALA A 222 -15.45 8.01 -12.84
N MET A 223 -15.11 6.79 -12.39
CA MET A 223 -13.75 6.45 -11.99
C MET A 223 -12.86 6.41 -13.25
N THR A 224 -11.68 7.00 -13.15
CA THR A 224 -10.69 7.04 -14.22
C THR A 224 -10.11 5.65 -14.48
N ARG A 225 -10.12 5.23 -15.75
CA ARG A 225 -9.66 3.91 -16.21
C ARG A 225 -8.36 4.04 -16.99
N LEU A 226 -7.46 3.09 -16.78
CA LEU A 226 -6.22 2.90 -17.53
C LEU A 226 -6.33 1.76 -18.55
N PHE A 227 -7.21 0.77 -18.30
CA PHE A 227 -7.37 -0.44 -19.10
C PHE A 227 -8.76 -0.54 -19.73
N ASP A 228 -8.81 -1.11 -20.94
CA ASP A 228 -10.08 -1.44 -21.61
C ASP A 228 -10.51 -2.87 -21.25
N LEU A 229 -11.27 -3.02 -20.16
CA LEU A 229 -11.75 -4.31 -19.67
C LEU A 229 -13.27 -4.43 -19.96
N PRO A 230 -13.66 -4.85 -21.16
CA PRO A 230 -15.06 -4.88 -21.56
C PRO A 230 -15.84 -5.94 -20.79
N VAL A 231 -17.07 -5.58 -20.40
CA VAL A 231 -18.02 -6.49 -19.75
C VAL A 231 -18.89 -7.12 -20.84
N LEU A 232 -18.41 -8.22 -21.42
CA LEU A 232 -19.11 -8.97 -22.47
C LEU A 232 -19.43 -10.40 -22.01
N PRO A 233 -20.50 -11.03 -22.53
CA PRO A 233 -20.69 -12.47 -22.40
C PRO A 233 -19.47 -13.24 -22.91
N VAL A 234 -19.11 -14.33 -22.22
CA VAL A 234 -17.91 -15.13 -22.53
C VAL A 234 -17.79 -15.50 -24.02
N PRO A 235 -18.85 -15.95 -24.74
CA PRO A 235 -18.73 -16.26 -26.16
C PRO A 235 -18.29 -15.06 -27.02
N GLN A 236 -18.87 -13.88 -26.78
CA GLN A 236 -18.53 -12.66 -27.53
C GLN A 236 -17.11 -12.19 -27.19
N GLN A 237 -16.71 -12.33 -25.93
CA GLN A 237 -15.36 -12.00 -25.49
C GLN A 237 -14.30 -12.93 -26.13
N LEU A 238 -14.63 -14.22 -26.29
CA LEU A 238 -13.77 -15.17 -27.01
C LEU A 238 -13.70 -14.88 -28.51
N GLU A 239 -14.79 -14.45 -29.13
CA GLU A 239 -14.78 -14.00 -30.54
C GLU A 239 -13.91 -12.75 -30.72
N ARG A 240 -14.04 -11.76 -29.83
CA ARG A 240 -13.16 -10.58 -29.80
C ARG A 240 -11.70 -10.98 -29.67
N LEU A 241 -11.38 -11.91 -28.77
CA LEU A 241 -10.01 -12.43 -28.60
C LEU A 241 -9.48 -13.11 -29.86
N ARG A 242 -10.29 -13.93 -30.54
CA ARG A 242 -9.90 -14.57 -31.82
C ARG A 242 -9.62 -13.54 -32.90
N ALA A 243 -10.45 -12.50 -33.01
CA ALA A 243 -10.24 -11.42 -33.97
C ALA A 243 -8.94 -10.64 -33.68
N GLN A 244 -8.65 -10.35 -32.40
CA GLN A 244 -7.40 -9.71 -31.99
C GLN A 244 -6.18 -10.60 -32.30
N GLN A 245 -6.26 -11.91 -32.07
CA GLN A 245 -5.20 -12.86 -32.41
C GLN A 245 -4.94 -12.90 -33.93
N ALA A 246 -5.99 -12.93 -34.75
CA ALA A 246 -5.85 -12.85 -36.20
C ALA A 246 -5.19 -11.53 -36.65
N ALA A 247 -5.56 -10.40 -36.01
CA ALA A 247 -4.96 -9.10 -36.27
C ALA A 247 -3.46 -9.05 -35.89
N ILE A 248 -3.05 -9.72 -34.80
CA ILE A 248 -1.63 -9.84 -34.41
C ILE A 248 -0.84 -10.59 -35.50
N VAL A 249 -1.39 -11.69 -36.03
CA VAL A 249 -0.72 -12.48 -37.08
C VAL A 249 -0.57 -11.67 -38.37
N ALA A 250 -1.60 -10.90 -38.74
CA ALA A 250 -1.59 -10.07 -39.94
C ALA A 250 -0.67 -8.83 -39.82
N ALA A 251 -0.37 -8.37 -38.61
CA ALA A 251 0.44 -7.18 -38.38
C ALA A 251 1.96 -7.46 -38.47
N PRO A 252 2.76 -6.53 -39.05
CA PRO A 252 4.22 -6.55 -38.95
C PRO A 252 4.70 -6.48 -37.49
N PRO A 253 5.88 -7.04 -37.13
CA PRO A 253 6.35 -7.14 -35.75
C PRO A 253 6.26 -5.84 -34.91
N LEU A 254 6.73 -4.72 -35.46
CA LEU A 254 6.72 -3.41 -34.75
C LEU A 254 5.32 -2.77 -34.63
N ALA A 255 4.32 -3.32 -35.32
CA ALA A 255 2.93 -2.84 -35.29
C ALA A 255 1.99 -3.75 -34.50
N ARG A 256 2.51 -4.75 -33.77
CA ARG A 256 1.73 -5.73 -32.99
C ARG A 256 1.41 -5.29 -31.56
N LEU A 257 2.16 -4.32 -31.02
CA LEU A 257 2.06 -3.92 -29.62
C LEU A 257 0.62 -3.52 -29.20
N PRO A 258 -0.10 -2.62 -29.93
CA PRO A 258 -1.47 -2.26 -29.56
C PRO A 258 -2.44 -3.45 -29.53
N GLN A 259 -2.28 -4.40 -30.45
CA GLN A 259 -3.12 -5.59 -30.58
C GLN A 259 -2.82 -6.60 -29.48
N ARG A 260 -1.55 -6.75 -29.09
CA ARG A 260 -1.15 -7.56 -27.93
C ARG A 260 -1.67 -6.98 -26.62
N LEU A 261 -1.64 -5.65 -26.47
CA LEU A 261 -2.26 -4.99 -25.31
C LEU A 261 -3.77 -5.26 -25.26
N ALA A 262 -4.50 -5.02 -26.36
CA ALA A 262 -5.93 -5.28 -26.42
C ALA A 262 -6.30 -6.76 -26.18
N ALA A 263 -5.48 -7.69 -26.68
CA ALA A 263 -5.63 -9.12 -26.42
C ALA A 263 -5.38 -9.46 -24.95
N ALA A 264 -4.34 -8.88 -24.33
CA ALA A 264 -4.04 -9.07 -22.91
C ALA A 264 -5.16 -8.54 -22.01
N GLU A 265 -5.74 -7.37 -22.32
CA GLU A 265 -6.90 -6.83 -21.60
C GLU A 265 -8.13 -7.75 -21.74
N SER A 266 -8.32 -8.30 -22.94
CA SER A 266 -9.43 -9.23 -23.20
C SER A 266 -9.26 -10.55 -22.46
N LEU A 267 -8.02 -11.05 -22.34
CA LEU A 267 -7.65 -12.21 -21.53
C LEU A 267 -7.86 -11.94 -20.03
N LEU A 268 -7.50 -10.76 -19.53
CA LEU A 268 -7.73 -10.38 -18.14
C LEU A 268 -9.22 -10.27 -17.81
N ALA A 269 -10.04 -9.73 -18.71
CA ALA A 269 -11.49 -9.71 -18.56
C ALA A 269 -12.09 -11.12 -18.44
N LEU A 270 -11.47 -12.12 -19.08
CA LEU A 270 -11.82 -13.55 -18.95
C LEU A 270 -11.21 -14.23 -17.71
N GLY A 271 -10.40 -13.52 -16.91
CA GLY A 271 -9.68 -14.09 -15.77
C GLY A 271 -8.48 -14.97 -16.16
N MET A 272 -8.01 -14.89 -17.41
CA MET A 272 -6.87 -15.65 -17.96
C MET A 272 -5.54 -14.90 -17.73
N ALA A 273 -5.16 -14.79 -16.45
CA ALA A 273 -4.04 -13.95 -16.02
C ALA A 273 -2.67 -14.42 -16.55
N HIS A 274 -2.43 -15.73 -16.61
CA HIS A 274 -1.16 -16.29 -17.09
C HIS A 274 -0.98 -16.05 -18.58
N GLU A 275 -2.04 -16.24 -19.35
CA GLU A 275 -2.09 -16.00 -20.79
C GLU A 275 -1.93 -14.52 -21.12
N ALA A 276 -2.58 -13.64 -20.35
CA ALA A 276 -2.40 -12.20 -20.47
C ALA A 276 -0.94 -11.80 -20.21
N GLN A 277 -0.34 -12.33 -19.14
CA GLN A 277 1.07 -12.07 -18.82
C GLN A 277 2.00 -12.58 -19.94
N ALA A 278 1.75 -13.77 -20.49
CA ALA A 278 2.50 -14.30 -21.62
C ALA A 278 2.36 -13.42 -22.88
N MET A 279 1.14 -12.94 -23.18
CA MET A 279 0.87 -12.03 -24.30
C MET A 279 1.69 -10.74 -24.20
N LEU A 280 1.81 -10.19 -22.99
CA LEU A 280 2.59 -8.98 -22.69
C LEU A 280 4.10 -9.24 -22.71
N GLY A 281 4.54 -10.41 -22.24
CA GLY A 281 5.93 -10.85 -22.34
C GLY A 281 6.39 -10.99 -23.80
N LEU A 282 5.55 -11.53 -24.67
CA LEU A 282 5.82 -11.60 -26.11
C LEU A 282 5.92 -10.21 -26.74
N ALA A 283 5.08 -9.25 -26.31
CA ALA A 283 5.16 -7.87 -26.81
C ALA A 283 6.52 -7.23 -26.50
N LEU A 284 7.04 -7.43 -25.28
CA LEU A 284 8.35 -6.95 -24.85
C LEU A 284 9.51 -7.64 -25.59
N GLY A 285 9.38 -8.93 -25.89
CA GLY A 285 10.39 -9.69 -26.64
C GLY A 285 10.48 -9.29 -28.12
N GLU A 286 9.35 -8.91 -28.73
CA GLU A 286 9.28 -8.48 -30.14
C GLU A 286 9.73 -7.02 -30.34
N ASP A 287 9.38 -6.10 -29.43
CA ASP A 287 9.84 -4.71 -29.46
C ASP A 287 10.30 -4.26 -28.06
N PRO A 288 11.62 -4.22 -27.79
CA PRO A 288 12.16 -3.75 -26.51
C PRO A 288 11.75 -2.31 -26.15
N ARG A 289 11.41 -1.46 -27.13
CA ARG A 289 10.95 -0.08 -26.88
C ARG A 289 9.59 -0.05 -26.21
N ALA A 290 8.80 -1.13 -26.32
CA ALA A 290 7.54 -1.28 -25.61
C ALA A 290 7.71 -1.24 -24.08
N ALA A 291 8.92 -1.45 -23.55
CA ALA A 291 9.21 -1.31 -22.12
C ALA A 291 9.05 0.13 -21.59
N ALA A 292 9.11 1.12 -22.49
CA ALA A 292 8.88 2.53 -22.19
C ALA A 292 7.38 2.90 -22.17
N GLU A 293 6.49 2.02 -22.66
CA GLU A 293 5.04 2.26 -22.67
C GLU A 293 4.46 2.10 -21.24
N PRO A 294 3.97 3.18 -20.61
CA PRO A 294 3.53 3.14 -19.22
C PRO A 294 2.35 2.20 -19.01
N ARG A 295 1.39 2.18 -19.94
CA ARG A 295 0.21 1.31 -19.88
C ARG A 295 0.59 -0.17 -19.91
N LEU A 296 1.57 -0.55 -20.74
CA LEU A 296 2.07 -1.93 -20.78
C LEU A 296 2.66 -2.35 -19.44
N ALA A 297 3.48 -1.48 -18.83
CA ALA A 297 4.11 -1.78 -17.55
C ALA A 297 3.08 -1.99 -16.44
N ALA A 298 2.06 -1.12 -16.37
CA ALA A 298 0.97 -1.26 -15.40
C ALA A 298 0.14 -2.53 -15.65
N LEU A 299 -0.24 -2.81 -16.91
CA LEU A 299 -1.03 -3.99 -17.27
C LEU A 299 -0.28 -5.30 -17.00
N SER A 300 1.03 -5.33 -17.28
CA SER A 300 1.90 -6.48 -16.98
C SER A 300 1.96 -6.74 -15.49
N GLY A 301 2.07 -5.69 -14.67
CA GLY A 301 2.05 -5.84 -13.22
C GLY A 301 0.71 -6.32 -12.68
N ALA A 302 -0.41 -5.81 -13.21
CA ALA A 302 -1.75 -6.29 -12.86
C ALA A 302 -1.94 -7.78 -13.22
N ALA A 303 -1.52 -8.20 -14.42
CA ALA A 303 -1.56 -9.59 -14.84
C ALA A 303 -0.68 -10.49 -13.96
N ALA A 304 0.53 -10.04 -13.61
CA ALA A 304 1.44 -10.77 -12.72
C ALA A 304 0.83 -10.98 -11.32
N LEU A 305 0.17 -9.98 -10.75
CA LEU A 305 -0.52 -10.11 -9.46
C LEU A 305 -1.63 -11.17 -9.50
N LEU A 306 -2.49 -11.13 -10.52
CA LEU A 306 -3.55 -12.12 -10.69
C LEU A 306 -3.02 -13.53 -10.98
N ALA A 307 -1.84 -13.63 -11.60
CA ALA A 307 -1.14 -14.89 -11.84
C ALA A 307 -0.37 -15.39 -10.59
N GLY A 308 -0.41 -14.66 -9.46
CA GLY A 308 0.29 -15.06 -8.24
C GLY A 308 1.81 -14.87 -8.31
N ARG A 309 2.30 -13.94 -9.14
CA ARG A 309 3.72 -13.61 -9.35
C ARG A 309 4.02 -12.17 -8.89
N PRO A 310 3.89 -11.85 -7.59
CA PRO A 310 4.04 -10.48 -7.09
C PRO A 310 5.44 -9.89 -7.33
N ALA A 311 6.48 -10.73 -7.40
CA ALA A 311 7.85 -10.28 -7.72
C ALA A 311 7.96 -9.61 -9.10
N GLU A 312 7.05 -9.90 -10.02
CA GLU A 312 7.03 -9.34 -11.38
C GLU A 312 6.07 -8.15 -11.51
N ALA A 313 5.41 -7.75 -10.42
CA ALA A 313 4.44 -6.67 -10.41
C ALA A 313 5.05 -5.26 -10.30
N GLY A 314 6.38 -5.13 -10.34
CA GLY A 314 7.10 -3.85 -10.20
C GLY A 314 6.70 -2.77 -11.22
N GLY A 315 6.11 -3.18 -12.35
CA GLY A 315 5.55 -2.28 -13.36
C GLY A 315 4.51 -1.29 -12.81
N LEU A 316 3.78 -1.64 -11.75
CA LEU A 316 2.76 -0.78 -11.10
C LEU A 316 3.35 0.37 -10.27
N GLN A 317 4.65 0.31 -9.95
CA GLN A 317 5.35 1.31 -9.15
C GLN A 317 6.29 2.19 -9.98
N LYS A 318 6.31 2.03 -11.32
CA LYS A 318 7.18 2.83 -12.18
C LYS A 318 6.85 4.34 -12.08
N PRO A 319 7.88 5.21 -11.98
CA PRO A 319 7.69 6.65 -12.12
C PRO A 319 7.14 7.01 -13.51
N GLY A 320 6.26 8.01 -13.59
CA GLY A 320 5.70 8.51 -14.85
C GLY A 320 4.46 7.77 -15.38
N LEU A 321 3.88 6.85 -14.61
CA LEU A 321 2.56 6.31 -14.90
C LEU A 321 1.48 7.41 -14.77
N PRO A 322 0.47 7.45 -15.65
CA PRO A 322 -0.64 8.37 -15.50
C PRO A 322 -1.45 8.01 -14.24
N GLU A 323 -1.58 8.95 -13.33
CA GLU A 323 -2.39 8.76 -12.13
C GLU A 323 -3.86 8.56 -12.50
N SER A 324 -4.45 7.50 -11.96
CA SER A 324 -5.84 7.10 -12.18
C SER A 324 -6.36 6.29 -11.00
N ASP A 325 -7.67 6.20 -10.89
CA ASP A 325 -8.36 5.38 -9.91
C ASP A 325 -8.03 3.89 -10.12
N GLU A 326 -7.94 3.45 -11.39
CA GLU A 326 -7.54 2.08 -11.71
C GLU A 326 -6.10 1.77 -11.30
N LEU A 327 -5.16 2.69 -11.50
CA LEU A 327 -3.81 2.52 -10.99
C LEU A 327 -3.75 2.50 -9.46
N THR A 328 -4.57 3.33 -8.80
CA THR A 328 -4.71 3.35 -7.33
C THR A 328 -5.19 2.00 -6.80
N PHE A 329 -6.21 1.43 -7.44
CA PHE A 329 -6.72 0.10 -7.11
C PHE A 329 -5.63 -0.98 -7.25
N TRP A 330 -4.92 -1.02 -8.38
CA TRP A 330 -3.89 -2.06 -8.61
C TRP A 330 -2.67 -1.91 -7.70
N ARG A 331 -2.28 -0.68 -7.34
CA ARG A 331 -1.25 -0.43 -6.31
C ARG A 331 -1.72 -0.90 -4.92
N ALA A 332 -3.01 -0.78 -4.60
CA ALA A 332 -3.56 -1.35 -3.37
C ALA A 332 -3.53 -2.88 -3.39
N VAL A 333 -3.86 -3.53 -4.52
CA VAL A 333 -3.70 -4.99 -4.68
C VAL A 333 -2.25 -5.41 -4.46
N LEU A 334 -1.28 -4.69 -5.05
CA LEU A 334 0.14 -4.94 -4.83
C LEU A 334 0.53 -4.85 -3.35
N ALA A 335 0.10 -3.81 -2.65
CA ALA A 335 0.37 -3.64 -1.23
C ALA A 335 -0.17 -4.82 -0.38
N VAL A 336 -1.37 -5.34 -0.69
CA VAL A 336 -1.89 -6.54 -0.01
C VAL A 336 -1.00 -7.75 -0.27
N THR A 337 -0.54 -7.95 -1.51
CA THR A 337 0.37 -9.08 -1.82
C THR A 337 1.75 -8.96 -1.17
N GLN A 338 2.11 -7.76 -0.72
CA GLN A 338 3.32 -7.48 0.06
C GLN A 338 3.09 -7.57 1.58
N GLY A 339 1.89 -7.97 2.03
CA GLY A 339 1.57 -8.08 3.45
C GLY A 339 1.19 -6.75 4.11
N GLU A 340 0.80 -5.73 3.34
CA GLU A 340 0.43 -4.40 3.83
C GLU A 340 -1.08 -4.06 3.66
N PRO A 341 -2.01 -4.86 4.22
CA PRO A 341 -3.46 -4.65 4.01
C PRO A 341 -3.96 -3.30 4.54
N ARG A 342 -3.39 -2.82 5.65
CA ARG A 342 -3.73 -1.49 6.22
C ARG A 342 -3.39 -0.34 5.29
N ARG A 343 -2.28 -0.44 4.56
CA ARG A 343 -1.86 0.58 3.58
C ARG A 343 -2.74 0.55 2.32
N ALA A 344 -3.21 -0.64 1.94
CA ALA A 344 -4.07 -0.83 0.77
C ALA A 344 -5.50 -0.32 0.98
N ALA A 345 -6.00 -0.37 2.22
CA ALA A 345 -7.41 -0.18 2.53
C ALA A 345 -8.02 1.17 2.06
N PRO A 346 -7.36 2.33 2.23
CA PRO A 346 -7.87 3.60 1.70
C PRO A 346 -8.01 3.59 0.18
N GLY A 347 -7.08 2.95 -0.53
CA GLY A 347 -7.13 2.78 -1.97
C GLY A 347 -8.35 1.97 -2.39
N PHE A 348 -8.63 0.84 -1.72
CA PHE A 348 -9.84 0.05 -1.98
C PHE A 348 -11.13 0.77 -1.60
N ALA A 349 -11.14 1.52 -0.50
CA ALA A 349 -12.30 2.30 -0.09
C ALA A 349 -12.67 3.37 -1.13
N ALA A 350 -11.67 4.07 -1.66
CA ALA A 350 -11.84 5.04 -2.72
C ALA A 350 -12.26 4.41 -4.05
N THR A 351 -11.83 3.17 -4.33
CA THR A 351 -11.98 2.52 -5.65
C THR A 351 -12.96 1.35 -5.67
N LEU A 352 -13.78 1.18 -4.64
CA LEU A 352 -14.78 0.10 -4.59
C LEU A 352 -15.72 0.07 -5.82
N PRO A 353 -16.25 1.21 -6.33
CA PRO A 353 -17.11 1.18 -7.52
C PRO A 353 -16.40 0.60 -8.75
N LEU A 354 -15.08 0.77 -8.87
CA LEU A 354 -14.28 0.20 -9.96
C LEU A 354 -14.30 -1.33 -9.90
N LEU A 355 -14.06 -1.92 -8.72
CA LEU A 355 -14.10 -3.37 -8.53
C LEU A 355 -15.47 -3.95 -8.89
N LEU A 356 -16.54 -3.27 -8.48
CA LEU A 356 -17.92 -3.72 -8.77
C LEU A 356 -18.24 -3.66 -10.27
N ALA A 357 -17.65 -2.69 -10.98
CA ALA A 357 -17.79 -2.52 -12.44
C ALA A 357 -16.88 -3.43 -13.27
N TYR A 358 -15.97 -4.21 -12.67
CA TYR A 358 -15.12 -5.14 -13.41
C TYR A 358 -15.89 -6.34 -13.96
N PRO A 359 -15.37 -6.96 -15.06
CA PRO A 359 -15.93 -8.21 -15.58
C PRO A 359 -16.05 -9.29 -14.50
N PRO A 360 -17.12 -10.13 -14.51
CA PRO A 360 -17.41 -11.06 -13.42
C PRO A 360 -16.26 -11.98 -13.03
N HIS A 361 -15.53 -12.53 -14.01
CA HIS A 361 -14.39 -13.42 -13.76
C HIS A 361 -13.18 -12.73 -13.13
N LEU A 362 -12.98 -11.45 -13.45
CA LEU A 362 -11.94 -10.64 -12.82
C LEU A 362 -12.35 -10.26 -11.40
N ARG A 363 -13.60 -9.83 -11.22
CA ARG A 363 -14.18 -9.49 -9.92
C ARG A 363 -14.14 -10.69 -8.96
N SER A 364 -14.50 -11.89 -9.40
CA SER A 364 -14.50 -13.09 -8.54
C SER A 364 -13.11 -13.48 -8.04
N ARG A 365 -12.04 -13.10 -8.75
CA ARG A 365 -10.66 -13.30 -8.29
C ARG A 365 -10.18 -12.22 -7.32
N LEU A 366 -10.64 -10.98 -7.50
CA LEU A 366 -10.19 -9.83 -6.72
C LEU A 366 -11.01 -9.60 -5.45
N ALA A 367 -12.32 -9.83 -5.50
CA ALA A 367 -13.23 -9.52 -4.40
C ALA A 367 -12.87 -10.21 -3.07
N PRO A 368 -12.47 -11.50 -3.02
CA PRO A 368 -12.03 -12.13 -1.77
C PRO A 368 -10.81 -11.43 -1.16
N LEU A 369 -9.80 -11.13 -1.98
CA LEU A 369 -8.59 -10.43 -1.54
C LEU A 369 -8.92 -9.04 -0.98
N VAL A 370 -9.76 -8.28 -1.68
CA VAL A 370 -10.16 -6.92 -1.26
C VAL A 370 -10.99 -6.98 0.02
N ALA A 371 -11.96 -7.89 0.10
CA ALA A 371 -12.82 -8.03 1.27
C ALA A 371 -12.02 -8.45 2.53
N GLU A 372 -11.10 -9.40 2.39
CA GLU A 372 -10.21 -9.83 3.48
C GLU A 372 -9.27 -8.69 3.92
N ALA A 373 -8.73 -7.90 2.98
CA ALA A 373 -7.87 -6.76 3.31
C ALA A 373 -8.63 -5.64 4.03
N LEU A 374 -9.85 -5.32 3.59
CA LEU A 374 -10.72 -4.34 4.26
C LEU A 374 -11.06 -4.79 5.68
N ALA A 375 -11.36 -6.08 5.87
CA ALA A 375 -11.62 -6.65 7.19
C ALA A 375 -10.40 -6.57 8.12
N GLU A 376 -9.20 -6.87 7.62
CA GLU A 376 -7.95 -6.76 8.39
C GLU A 376 -7.58 -5.32 8.74
N ALA A 377 -7.92 -4.38 7.86
CA ALA A 377 -7.66 -2.97 8.08
C ALA A 377 -8.72 -2.28 8.97
N GLY A 378 -9.87 -2.92 9.21
CA GLY A 378 -10.97 -2.34 9.97
C GLY A 378 -11.87 -1.39 9.17
N GLU A 379 -11.80 -1.43 7.83
CA GLU A 379 -12.65 -0.63 6.92
C GLU A 379 -14.05 -1.26 6.76
N LEU A 380 -14.78 -1.39 7.87
CA LEU A 380 -16.00 -2.21 7.95
C LEU A 380 -17.16 -1.68 7.10
N ASP A 381 -17.30 -0.36 6.96
CA ASP A 381 -18.37 0.24 6.15
C ASP A 381 -18.21 -0.11 4.66
N THR A 382 -16.99 -0.03 4.14
CA THR A 382 -16.65 -0.41 2.78
C THR A 382 -16.81 -1.91 2.58
N LEU A 383 -16.38 -2.72 3.55
CA LEU A 383 -16.58 -4.16 3.53
C LEU A 383 -18.06 -4.54 3.45
N ARG A 384 -18.94 -3.92 4.26
CA ARG A 384 -20.39 -4.18 4.22
C ARG A 384 -20.99 -3.89 2.84
N ARG A 385 -20.58 -2.78 2.19
CA ARG A 385 -21.03 -2.46 0.83
C ARG A 385 -20.58 -3.52 -0.18
N LEU A 386 -19.34 -3.99 -0.11
CA LEU A 386 -18.83 -5.05 -0.98
C LEU A 386 -19.57 -6.38 -0.76
N LEU A 387 -19.80 -6.76 0.49
CA LEU A 387 -20.52 -7.99 0.86
C LEU A 387 -22.00 -7.96 0.43
N ALA A 388 -22.64 -6.79 0.44
CA ALA A 388 -24.02 -6.64 -0.04
C ALA A 388 -24.13 -6.77 -1.57
N ALA A 389 -23.09 -6.35 -2.30
CA ALA A 389 -23.04 -6.39 -3.76
C ALA A 389 -22.54 -7.72 -4.35
N THR A 390 -22.11 -8.68 -3.51
CA THR A 390 -21.47 -9.93 -3.94
C THR A 390 -22.17 -11.15 -3.33
N ALA A 391 -22.19 -12.26 -4.07
CA ALA A 391 -22.80 -13.51 -3.61
C ALA A 391 -22.20 -13.97 -2.26
N PRO A 392 -23.01 -14.46 -1.30
CA PRO A 392 -22.53 -14.82 0.03
C PRO A 392 -21.42 -15.87 0.06
N GLU A 393 -21.48 -16.86 -0.83
CA GLU A 393 -20.58 -18.00 -0.87
C GLU A 393 -19.15 -17.58 -1.23
N GLU A 394 -18.99 -16.60 -2.12
CA GLU A 394 -17.70 -16.11 -2.62
C GLU A 394 -16.87 -15.40 -1.55
N LEU A 395 -17.53 -14.77 -0.56
CA LEU A 395 -16.90 -13.94 0.47
C LEU A 395 -17.14 -14.46 1.89
N SER A 396 -17.35 -15.76 2.03
CA SER A 396 -17.66 -16.42 3.31
C SER A 396 -16.62 -16.14 4.41
N LEU A 397 -15.32 -16.16 4.09
CA LEU A 397 -14.27 -15.80 5.06
C LEU A 397 -14.35 -14.34 5.50
N ALA A 398 -14.54 -13.40 4.56
CA ALA A 398 -14.65 -11.98 4.87
C ALA A 398 -15.91 -11.67 5.71
N ARG A 399 -17.01 -12.41 5.50
CA ARG A 399 -18.21 -12.32 6.36
C ARG A 399 -17.93 -12.77 7.79
N ALA A 400 -17.17 -13.85 7.99
CA ALA A 400 -16.76 -14.29 9.31
C ALA A 400 -15.84 -13.26 9.99
N MET A 401 -14.93 -12.64 9.25
CA MET A 401 -14.06 -11.55 9.74
C MET A 401 -14.85 -10.28 10.08
N LEU A 402 -15.90 -9.96 9.32
CA LEU A 402 -16.80 -8.87 9.68
C LEU A 402 -17.52 -9.16 11.00
N ALA A 403 -18.04 -10.38 11.18
CA ALA A 403 -18.70 -10.78 12.43
C ALA A 403 -17.74 -10.71 13.63
N GLU A 404 -16.48 -11.14 13.46
CA GLU A 404 -15.42 -11.00 14.47
C GLU A 404 -15.19 -9.52 14.82
N ALA A 405 -15.02 -8.66 13.82
CA ALA A 405 -14.77 -7.23 14.00
C ALA A 405 -15.96 -6.48 14.65
N GLU A 406 -17.18 -6.97 14.45
CA GLU A 406 -18.41 -6.44 15.07
C GLU A 406 -18.66 -6.98 16.49
N GLY A 407 -17.79 -7.86 17.01
CA GLY A 407 -17.94 -8.48 18.33
C GLY A 407 -18.99 -9.59 18.38
N ARG A 408 -19.49 -10.06 17.22
CA ARG A 408 -20.39 -11.22 17.12
C ARG A 408 -19.59 -12.52 17.19
N THR A 409 -18.97 -12.75 18.35
CA THR A 409 -17.97 -13.80 18.57
C THR A 409 -18.48 -15.21 18.22
N GLU A 410 -19.70 -15.57 18.62
CA GLU A 410 -20.24 -16.92 18.33
C GLU A 410 -20.51 -17.12 16.84
N ASP A 411 -21.09 -16.12 16.17
CA ASP A 411 -21.33 -16.14 14.72
C ASP A 411 -20.01 -16.31 13.97
N ALA A 412 -18.98 -15.56 14.38
CA ALA A 412 -17.65 -15.63 13.79
C ALA A 412 -17.00 -17.01 13.97
N LEU A 413 -17.02 -17.55 15.20
CA LEU A 413 -16.47 -18.88 15.48
C LEU A 413 -17.20 -19.98 14.72
N ALA A 414 -18.54 -19.94 14.68
CA ALA A 414 -19.33 -20.90 13.92
C ALA A 414 -18.99 -20.84 12.42
N ALA A 415 -18.89 -19.63 11.85
CA ALA A 415 -18.49 -19.46 10.46
C ALA A 415 -17.07 -19.95 10.18
N TYR A 416 -16.10 -19.66 11.06
CA TYR A 416 -14.74 -20.16 10.92
C TYR A 416 -14.64 -21.68 11.02
N ASP A 417 -15.39 -22.31 11.93
CA ASP A 417 -15.38 -23.76 12.08
C ASP A 417 -15.96 -24.48 10.84
N VAL A 418 -16.94 -23.88 10.17
CA VAL A 418 -17.46 -24.36 8.88
C VAL A 418 -16.38 -24.24 7.81
N LEU A 419 -15.73 -23.08 7.69
CA LEU A 419 -14.66 -22.85 6.71
C LEU A 419 -13.44 -23.74 6.95
N ALA A 420 -13.12 -24.03 8.21
CA ALA A 420 -12.04 -24.93 8.62
C ALA A 420 -12.22 -26.38 8.11
N ARG A 421 -13.46 -26.79 7.81
CA ARG A 421 -13.80 -28.11 7.23
C ARG A 421 -13.98 -28.05 5.71
N GLY A 422 -13.86 -26.87 5.12
CA GLY A 422 -14.02 -26.62 3.70
C GLY A 422 -12.93 -27.23 2.83
N ARG A 423 -13.17 -27.22 1.51
CA ARG A 423 -12.22 -27.72 0.50
C ARG A 423 -11.19 -26.67 0.07
N ASP A 424 -11.51 -25.39 0.22
CA ASP A 424 -10.55 -24.31 -0.07
C ASP A 424 -9.47 -24.29 1.02
N ARG A 425 -8.25 -24.68 0.65
CA ARG A 425 -7.11 -24.77 1.56
C ARG A 425 -6.72 -23.42 2.16
N ARG A 426 -6.81 -22.33 1.39
CA ARG A 426 -6.43 -20.99 1.87
C ARG A 426 -7.45 -20.50 2.88
N ALA A 427 -8.73 -20.53 2.51
CA ALA A 427 -9.81 -20.12 3.42
C ALA A 427 -9.81 -20.98 4.69
N ARG A 428 -9.60 -22.30 4.58
CA ARG A 428 -9.47 -23.21 5.71
C ARG A 428 -8.32 -22.82 6.66
N ALA A 429 -7.11 -22.60 6.15
CA ALA A 429 -5.95 -22.28 6.98
C ALA A 429 -6.14 -20.93 7.70
N ARG A 430 -6.64 -19.92 6.98
CA ARG A 430 -6.94 -18.61 7.57
C ARG A 430 -8.05 -18.68 8.62
N ALA A 431 -9.13 -19.41 8.35
CA ALA A 431 -10.23 -19.61 9.29
C ALA A 431 -9.78 -20.34 10.55
N LEU A 432 -9.01 -21.42 10.42
CA LEU A 432 -8.43 -22.15 11.57
C LEU A 432 -7.61 -21.21 12.46
N ARG A 433 -6.68 -20.44 11.88
CA ARG A 433 -5.85 -19.50 12.63
C ARG A 433 -6.70 -18.46 13.36
N ARG A 434 -7.63 -17.80 12.66
CA ARG A 434 -8.50 -16.79 13.28
C ARG A 434 -9.38 -17.37 14.39
N ALA A 435 -9.91 -18.58 14.20
CA ALA A 435 -10.72 -19.23 15.22
C ALA A 435 -9.91 -19.61 16.47
N VAL A 436 -8.64 -19.99 16.31
CA VAL A 436 -7.72 -20.25 17.43
C VAL A 436 -7.40 -18.94 18.17
N GLU A 437 -6.99 -17.90 17.45
CA GLU A 437 -6.68 -16.59 18.05
C GLU A 437 -7.90 -15.99 18.76
N LEU A 438 -9.09 -16.08 18.17
CA LEU A 438 -10.31 -15.58 18.78
C LEU A 438 -10.66 -16.35 20.06
N ARG A 439 -10.52 -17.68 20.05
CA ARG A 439 -10.73 -18.51 21.26
C ARG A 439 -9.72 -18.19 22.37
N LEU A 440 -8.47 -17.93 22.00
CA LEU A 440 -7.43 -17.52 22.94
C LEU A 440 -7.73 -16.15 23.53
N ALA A 441 -8.11 -15.17 22.70
CA ALA A 441 -8.42 -13.80 23.12
C ALA A 441 -9.59 -13.72 24.11
N ILE A 442 -10.61 -14.57 23.94
CA ILE A 442 -11.77 -14.65 24.85
C ILE A 442 -11.56 -15.63 26.02
N GLY A 443 -10.38 -16.24 26.15
CA GLY A 443 -10.03 -17.15 27.24
C GLY A 443 -10.71 -18.53 27.20
N ARG A 444 -11.24 -18.97 26.04
CA ARG A 444 -11.79 -20.33 25.87
C ARG A 444 -10.71 -21.41 25.80
N ILE A 445 -9.51 -21.04 25.36
CA ILE A 445 -8.34 -21.90 25.31
C ILE A 445 -7.15 -21.14 25.89
N ASP A 446 -6.19 -21.86 26.45
CA ASP A 446 -4.92 -21.31 26.90
C ASP A 446 -3.87 -21.32 25.77
N ALA A 447 -2.69 -20.75 26.03
CA ALA A 447 -1.61 -20.68 25.05
C ALA A 447 -1.17 -22.08 24.56
N LYS A 448 -1.23 -23.09 25.45
CA LYS A 448 -0.85 -24.46 25.12
C LYS A 448 -1.82 -25.11 24.15
N ALA A 449 -3.12 -25.03 24.43
CA ALA A 449 -4.15 -25.53 23.52
C ALA A 449 -4.17 -24.75 22.19
N ALA A 450 -3.90 -23.43 22.22
CA ALA A 450 -3.75 -22.62 21.02
C ALA A 450 -2.56 -23.07 20.16
N ALA A 451 -1.39 -23.33 20.77
CA ALA A 451 -0.21 -23.85 20.07
C ALA A 451 -0.51 -25.19 19.37
N GLN A 452 -1.09 -26.16 20.08
CA GLN A 452 -1.47 -27.45 19.51
C GLN A 452 -2.44 -27.33 18.33
N ALA A 453 -3.45 -26.45 18.45
CA ALA A 453 -4.40 -26.22 17.39
C ALA A 453 -3.74 -25.56 16.16
N LEU A 454 -2.87 -24.58 16.37
CA LEU A 454 -2.17 -23.88 15.28
C LEU A 454 -1.11 -24.76 14.61
N GLU A 455 -0.45 -25.65 15.34
CA GLU A 455 0.46 -26.67 14.80
C GLU A 455 -0.26 -27.59 13.82
N SER A 456 -1.48 -28.05 14.15
CA SER A 456 -2.31 -28.83 13.23
C SER A 456 -2.69 -28.03 11.97
N ALA A 457 -2.84 -26.71 12.09
CA ALA A 457 -3.17 -25.82 10.99
C ALA A 457 -1.98 -25.54 10.05
N LEU A 458 -0.73 -25.69 10.51
CA LEU A 458 0.46 -25.58 9.65
C LEU A 458 0.48 -26.61 8.52
N PHE A 459 -0.22 -27.74 8.67
CA PHE A 459 -0.36 -28.73 7.58
C PHE A 459 -1.44 -28.35 6.56
N ALA A 460 -2.32 -27.39 6.86
CA ALA A 460 -3.38 -26.97 5.96
C ALA A 460 -2.88 -26.07 4.82
N TRP A 461 -1.81 -25.30 5.06
CA TRP A 461 -1.19 -24.40 4.09
C TRP A 461 0.33 -24.40 4.23
N ARG A 462 1.03 -24.47 3.08
CA ARG A 462 2.50 -24.50 3.01
C ARG A 462 2.99 -23.34 2.12
N GLY A 463 4.05 -22.67 2.56
CA GLY A 463 4.75 -21.63 1.81
C GLY A 463 4.21 -20.20 1.98
N GLY A 464 5.08 -19.25 1.65
CA GLY A 464 4.76 -17.81 1.58
C GLY A 464 4.70 -17.09 2.93
N GLU A 465 4.20 -15.85 2.89
CA GLU A 465 4.02 -14.99 4.08
C GLU A 465 3.16 -15.63 5.17
N GLU A 466 2.08 -16.30 4.78
CA GLU A 466 1.09 -16.83 5.73
C GLU A 466 1.69 -17.95 6.61
N GLU A 467 2.47 -18.86 6.03
CA GLU A 467 3.10 -19.94 6.78
C GLU A 467 4.24 -19.42 7.67
N PHE A 468 5.05 -18.47 7.17
CA PHE A 468 6.09 -17.82 7.98
C PHE A 468 5.49 -17.13 9.21
N ALA A 469 4.47 -16.28 9.02
CA ALA A 469 3.78 -15.60 10.11
C ALA A 469 3.11 -16.59 11.09
N ALA A 470 2.53 -17.68 10.59
CA ALA A 470 1.95 -18.71 11.45
C ALA A 470 3.00 -19.43 12.30
N ARG A 471 4.20 -19.69 11.77
CA ARG A 471 5.30 -20.29 12.53
C ARG A 471 5.83 -19.36 13.62
N LEU A 472 6.01 -18.07 13.33
CA LEU A 472 6.42 -17.09 14.34
C LEU A 472 5.39 -17.03 15.47
N ARG A 473 4.10 -16.95 15.12
CA ARG A 473 3.02 -16.94 16.12
C ARG A 473 2.96 -18.24 16.93
N LEU A 474 3.14 -19.39 16.30
CA LEU A 474 3.20 -20.68 17.00
C LEU A 474 4.39 -20.74 17.98
N ALA A 475 5.56 -20.23 17.61
CA ALA A 475 6.70 -20.16 18.50
C ALA A 475 6.44 -19.25 19.70
N GLU A 476 5.80 -18.09 19.49
CA GLU A 476 5.36 -17.21 20.57
C GLU A 476 4.39 -17.93 21.53
N LEU A 477 3.42 -18.67 20.99
CA LEU A 477 2.47 -19.45 21.79
C LEU A 477 3.17 -20.56 22.60
N HIS A 478 4.14 -21.27 22.03
CA HIS A 478 4.96 -22.23 22.79
C HIS A 478 5.72 -21.54 23.93
N ARG A 479 6.29 -20.35 23.70
CA ARG A 479 6.99 -19.59 24.75
C ARG A 479 6.01 -19.20 25.88
N LEU A 480 4.81 -18.72 25.53
CA LEU A 480 3.76 -18.38 26.50
C LEU A 480 3.21 -19.62 27.24
N ALA A 481 3.22 -20.79 26.60
CA ALA A 481 2.87 -22.07 27.20
C ALA A 481 3.98 -22.65 28.12
N GLY A 482 5.12 -21.96 28.27
CA GLY A 482 6.25 -22.44 29.05
C GLY A 482 7.08 -23.51 28.35
N GLU A 483 7.07 -23.53 27.01
CA GLU A 483 7.78 -24.47 26.14
C GLU A 483 8.81 -23.75 25.23
N PRO A 484 9.71 -22.89 25.77
CA PRO A 484 10.61 -22.06 24.95
C PRO A 484 11.61 -22.87 24.12
N ARG A 485 11.96 -24.10 24.55
CA ARG A 485 12.79 -25.00 23.74
C ARG A 485 12.09 -25.42 22.46
N GLN A 486 10.79 -25.76 22.54
CA GLN A 486 10.00 -26.09 21.35
C GLN A 486 9.87 -24.88 20.42
N ALA A 487 9.65 -23.70 21.00
CA ALA A 487 9.65 -22.44 20.25
C ALA A 487 10.98 -22.23 19.50
N LEU A 488 12.13 -22.42 20.16
CA LEU A 488 13.44 -22.27 19.54
C LEU A 488 13.67 -23.30 18.42
N THR A 489 13.31 -24.58 18.65
CA THR A 489 13.42 -25.62 17.62
C THR A 489 12.60 -25.27 16.38
N LEU A 490 11.33 -24.87 16.56
CA LEU A 490 10.47 -24.44 15.46
C LEU A 490 11.05 -23.25 14.69
N LEU A 491 11.63 -22.27 15.40
CA LEU A 491 12.23 -21.10 14.76
C LEU A 491 13.52 -21.43 13.99
N ARG A 492 14.34 -22.38 14.46
CA ARG A 492 15.50 -22.90 13.72
C ARG A 492 15.09 -23.65 12.45
N GLU A 493 14.01 -24.42 12.51
CA GLU A 493 13.43 -25.02 11.31
C GLU A 493 12.89 -23.94 10.36
N THR A 494 12.27 -22.88 10.89
CA THR A 494 11.79 -21.74 10.11
C THR A 494 12.93 -21.02 9.41
N GLU A 495 14.07 -20.84 10.06
CA GLU A 495 15.30 -20.26 9.48
C GLU A 495 15.75 -21.06 8.24
N THR A 496 15.73 -22.39 8.34
CA THR A 496 16.10 -23.30 7.25
C THR A 496 15.14 -23.22 6.07
N LEU A 497 13.84 -23.05 6.35
CA LEU A 497 12.80 -22.95 5.33
C LEU A 497 12.72 -21.56 4.66
N TYR A 498 13.14 -20.51 5.36
CA TYR A 498 13.05 -19.11 4.92
C TYR A 498 14.39 -18.36 5.08
N PRO A 499 15.44 -18.75 4.33
CA PRO A 499 16.78 -18.17 4.48
C PRO A 499 16.82 -16.66 4.15
N ASP A 500 15.93 -16.17 3.29
CA ASP A 500 15.86 -14.74 2.94
C ASP A 500 15.22 -13.88 4.06
N ARG A 501 14.68 -14.51 5.11
CA ARG A 501 13.88 -13.84 6.16
C ARG A 501 14.38 -14.07 7.57
N VAL A 502 15.59 -14.62 7.72
CA VAL A 502 16.21 -14.87 9.03
C VAL A 502 16.22 -13.61 9.90
N GLN A 503 16.47 -12.44 9.31
CA GLN A 503 16.46 -11.17 10.05
C GLN A 503 15.10 -10.82 10.65
N GLN A 504 13.99 -11.24 10.03
CA GLN A 504 12.65 -11.02 10.55
C GLN A 504 12.32 -11.99 11.70
N ALA A 505 12.84 -13.23 11.65
CA ALA A 505 12.63 -14.24 12.69
C ALA A 505 13.59 -14.09 13.89
N ARG A 506 14.73 -13.43 13.69
CA ARG A 506 15.82 -13.30 14.67
C ARG A 506 15.38 -12.75 16.05
N PRO A 507 14.51 -11.73 16.16
CA PRO A 507 14.02 -11.27 17.46
C PRO A 507 13.32 -12.38 18.26
N GLU A 508 12.40 -13.10 17.62
CA GLU A 508 11.68 -14.21 18.26
C GLU A 508 12.62 -15.37 18.62
N MET A 509 13.63 -15.64 17.78
CA MET A 509 14.65 -16.66 18.05
C MET A 509 15.47 -16.32 19.29
N THR A 510 15.89 -15.06 19.42
CA THR A 510 16.63 -14.57 20.58
C THR A 510 15.78 -14.67 21.85
N GLU A 511 14.51 -14.25 21.82
CA GLU A 511 13.62 -14.37 22.97
C GLU A 511 13.36 -15.83 23.38
N ALA A 512 13.11 -16.72 22.42
CA ALA A 512 12.95 -18.14 22.67
C ALA A 512 14.22 -18.77 23.25
N PHE A 513 15.39 -18.39 22.73
CA PHE A 513 16.69 -18.86 23.22
C PHE A 513 16.97 -18.44 24.66
N LEU A 514 16.82 -17.15 24.98
CA LEU A 514 17.06 -16.63 26.34
C LEU A 514 16.09 -17.26 27.35
N ALA A 515 14.82 -17.42 26.97
CA ALA A 515 13.83 -18.11 27.81
C ALA A 515 14.19 -19.59 28.01
N ALA A 516 14.67 -20.29 26.97
CA ALA A 516 15.08 -21.68 27.07
C ALA A 516 16.29 -21.86 27.98
N LEU A 517 17.30 -20.98 27.91
CA LEU A 517 18.43 -20.99 28.86
C LEU A 517 17.97 -20.83 30.32
N ALA A 518 17.01 -19.95 30.55
CA ALA A 518 16.48 -19.66 31.88
C ALA A 518 15.64 -20.81 32.45
N GLN A 519 14.89 -21.55 31.62
CA GLN A 519 13.95 -22.58 32.10
C GLN A 519 14.52 -24.00 32.12
N GLU A 520 15.40 -24.34 31.17
CA GLU A 520 15.90 -25.70 31.02
C GLU A 520 16.86 -26.13 32.15
N SER A 521 17.07 -27.44 32.24
CA SER A 521 18.05 -28.01 33.17
C SER A 521 19.46 -27.51 32.85
N PRO A 522 20.38 -27.39 33.84
CA PRO A 522 21.68 -26.75 33.61
C PRO A 522 22.50 -27.42 32.49
N LEU A 523 22.47 -28.75 32.39
CA LEU A 523 23.17 -29.48 31.32
C LEU A 523 22.55 -29.24 29.94
N THR A 524 21.21 -29.25 29.85
CA THR A 524 20.51 -28.95 28.59
C THR A 524 20.75 -27.50 28.18
N ALA A 525 20.74 -26.57 29.13
CA ALA A 525 21.00 -25.16 28.87
C ALA A 525 22.42 -24.90 28.36
N VAL A 526 23.43 -25.66 28.79
CA VAL A 526 24.79 -25.59 28.20
C VAL A 526 24.78 -26.04 26.74
N VAL A 527 24.13 -27.16 26.42
CA VAL A 527 24.02 -27.63 25.02
C VAL A 527 23.31 -26.58 24.16
N LEU A 528 22.22 -26.01 24.67
CA LEU A 528 21.51 -24.93 23.99
C LEU A 528 22.40 -23.70 23.79
N PHE A 529 23.16 -23.30 24.81
CA PHE A 529 24.11 -22.19 24.73
C PHE A 529 25.15 -22.44 23.64
N ASP A 530 25.84 -23.57 23.68
CA ASP A 530 26.89 -23.93 22.73
C ASP A 530 26.38 -24.00 21.27
N THR A 531 25.16 -24.52 21.07
CA THR A 531 24.56 -24.68 19.73
C THR A 531 23.90 -23.43 19.17
N ASN A 532 23.69 -22.39 19.98
CA ASN A 532 22.95 -21.17 19.59
C ASN A 532 23.68 -19.87 19.95
N LEU A 533 25.01 -19.89 20.03
CA LEU A 533 25.84 -18.70 20.31
C LEU A 533 25.64 -17.54 19.33
N ASP A 534 25.18 -17.82 18.11
CA ASP A 534 24.81 -16.84 17.10
C ASP A 534 23.58 -15.98 17.49
N LEU A 535 22.73 -16.47 18.40
CA LEU A 535 21.53 -15.78 18.87
C LEU A 535 21.75 -14.95 20.14
N LEU A 536 22.92 -15.05 20.77
CA LEU A 536 23.24 -14.30 21.98
C LEU A 536 23.36 -12.79 21.64
N PRO A 537 22.49 -11.91 22.19
CA PRO A 537 22.55 -10.48 21.90
C PRO A 537 23.74 -9.80 22.61
N ASN A 538 24.12 -8.61 22.15
CA ASN A 538 25.16 -7.79 22.78
C ASN A 538 24.55 -6.76 23.76
N ASP A 539 23.65 -7.21 24.64
CA ASP A 539 22.96 -6.36 25.59
C ASP A 539 22.90 -7.02 27.00
N SER A 540 22.29 -6.32 27.96
CA SER A 540 22.19 -6.79 29.34
C SER A 540 21.32 -8.04 29.52
N ARG A 541 20.45 -8.37 28.55
CA ARG A 541 19.62 -9.59 28.61
C ARG A 541 20.48 -10.83 28.41
N ALA A 542 21.43 -10.78 27.47
CA ALA A 542 22.42 -11.85 27.30
C ALA A 542 23.25 -12.08 28.55
N GLU A 543 23.78 -10.99 29.13
CA GLU A 543 24.58 -11.07 30.36
C GLU A 543 23.77 -11.74 31.48
N SER A 544 22.53 -11.30 31.69
CA SER A 544 21.64 -11.86 32.72
C SER A 544 21.35 -13.34 32.51
N ALA A 545 21.09 -13.77 31.27
CA ALA A 545 20.82 -15.17 30.94
C ALA A 545 22.07 -16.06 31.12
N VAL A 546 23.25 -15.55 30.73
CA VAL A 546 24.53 -16.25 30.92
C VAL A 546 24.85 -16.39 32.40
N LEU A 547 24.68 -15.33 33.19
CA LEU A 547 24.92 -15.37 34.63
C LEU A 547 23.97 -16.35 35.34
N LEU A 548 22.69 -16.38 34.95
CA LEU A 548 21.74 -17.37 35.48
C LEU A 548 22.18 -18.81 35.17
N LEU A 549 22.66 -19.07 33.95
CA LEU A 549 23.21 -20.39 33.59
C LEU A 549 24.46 -20.71 34.41
N VAL A 550 25.36 -19.75 34.59
CA VAL A 550 26.57 -19.91 35.41
C VAL A 550 26.23 -20.25 36.85
N ASP A 551 25.30 -19.52 37.46
CA ASP A 551 24.90 -19.77 38.85
C ASP A 551 24.24 -21.15 39.00
N LYS A 552 23.43 -21.57 38.02
CA LYS A 552 22.88 -22.94 37.94
C LYS A 552 23.96 -24.02 37.85
N LEU A 553 25.04 -23.78 37.09
CA LEU A 553 26.15 -24.72 36.95
C LEU A 553 26.98 -24.81 38.24
N LEU A 554 27.24 -23.66 38.87
CA LEU A 554 27.94 -23.61 40.16
C LEU A 554 27.15 -24.31 41.27
N ALA A 555 25.81 -24.22 41.26
CA ALA A 555 24.95 -24.96 42.19
C ALA A 555 25.04 -26.50 42.03
N LEU A 556 25.60 -26.99 40.92
CA LEU A 556 25.86 -28.40 40.65
C LEU A 556 27.37 -28.75 40.72
N ASP A 557 28.19 -27.86 41.29
CA ASP A 557 29.66 -27.99 41.36
C ASP A 557 30.34 -28.12 39.99
N LEU A 558 29.74 -27.56 38.93
CA LEU A 558 30.27 -27.58 37.56
C LEU A 558 31.05 -26.31 37.21
N ALA A 559 32.03 -25.96 38.04
CA ALA A 559 32.76 -24.70 37.95
C ALA A 559 33.63 -24.56 36.68
N ASP A 560 34.22 -25.65 36.18
CA ASP A 560 34.92 -25.68 34.89
C ASP A 560 33.98 -25.35 33.70
N ARG A 561 32.76 -25.86 33.73
CA ARG A 561 31.75 -25.58 32.68
C ARG A 561 31.28 -24.13 32.77
N ALA A 562 31.03 -23.63 33.98
CA ALA A 562 30.70 -22.23 34.21
C ALA A 562 31.81 -21.28 33.70
N SER A 563 33.08 -21.61 33.97
CA SER A 563 34.25 -20.91 33.42
C SER A 563 34.25 -20.90 31.89
N GLY A 564 33.95 -22.04 31.26
CA GLY A 564 33.86 -22.15 29.80
C GLY A 564 32.76 -21.26 29.21
N VAL A 565 31.57 -21.27 29.79
CA VAL A 565 30.43 -20.43 29.38
C VAL A 565 30.76 -18.95 29.49
N LEU A 566 31.32 -18.50 30.62
CA LEU A 566 31.72 -17.10 30.83
C LEU A 566 32.77 -16.65 29.81
N ARG A 567 33.75 -17.50 29.51
CA ARG A 567 34.79 -17.19 28.53
C ARG A 567 34.21 -16.98 27.14
N GLN A 568 33.41 -17.93 26.66
CA GLN A 568 32.76 -17.84 25.35
C GLN A 568 31.83 -16.63 25.24
N ALA A 569 31.06 -16.34 26.30
CA ALA A 569 30.19 -15.16 26.33
C ALA A 569 31.00 -13.85 26.29
N ALA A 570 32.09 -13.75 27.05
CA ALA A 570 32.95 -12.58 27.08
C ALA A 570 33.68 -12.33 25.74
N GLU A 571 34.07 -13.38 25.03
CA GLU A 571 34.71 -13.27 23.71
C GLU A 571 33.79 -12.66 22.65
N ARG A 572 32.47 -12.86 22.77
CA ARG A 572 31.46 -12.34 21.83
C ARG A 572 30.90 -10.99 22.24
N ALA A 573 30.82 -10.73 23.55
CA ALA A 573 30.32 -9.47 24.07
C ALA A 573 31.23 -8.28 23.72
N THR A 574 30.69 -7.07 23.81
CA THR A 574 31.42 -5.82 23.61
C THR A 574 31.11 -4.83 24.74
N GLY A 575 31.90 -3.76 24.83
CA GLY A 575 31.65 -2.69 25.79
C GLY A 575 31.70 -3.16 27.26
N PRO A 576 30.90 -2.54 28.15
CA PRO A 576 30.86 -2.89 29.57
C PRO A 576 30.47 -4.35 29.85
N ALA A 577 29.61 -4.96 29.04
CA ALA A 577 29.16 -6.35 29.21
C ALA A 577 30.33 -7.35 29.10
N ARG A 578 31.25 -7.14 28.14
CA ARG A 578 32.48 -7.94 28.01
C ARG A 578 33.35 -7.85 29.26
N ALA A 579 33.54 -6.64 29.77
CA ALA A 579 34.34 -6.41 30.95
C ALA A 579 33.69 -6.98 32.23
N GLY A 580 32.36 -6.96 32.32
CA GLY A 580 31.56 -7.57 33.39
C GLY A 580 31.68 -9.10 33.40
N LEU A 581 31.44 -9.76 32.26
CA LEU A 581 31.58 -11.22 32.12
C LEU A 581 33.01 -11.69 32.42
N GLY A 582 34.02 -10.97 31.93
CA GLY A 582 35.42 -11.28 32.21
C GLY A 582 35.81 -11.07 33.67
N LEU A 583 35.24 -10.08 34.35
CA LEU A 583 35.38 -9.92 35.80
C LEU A 583 34.78 -11.10 36.57
N ARG A 584 33.59 -11.57 36.17
CA ARG A 584 32.95 -12.75 36.80
C ARG A 584 33.79 -14.01 36.60
N LEU A 585 34.34 -14.20 35.39
CA LEU A 585 35.27 -15.30 35.10
C LEU A 585 36.52 -15.22 35.99
N ALA A 586 37.10 -14.04 36.16
CA ALA A 586 38.27 -13.86 37.00
C ALA A 586 37.98 -14.14 38.48
N LYS A 587 36.84 -13.67 39.01
CA LYS A 587 36.39 -13.97 40.37
C LYS A 587 36.19 -15.48 40.58
N LEU A 588 35.60 -16.18 39.60
CA LEU A 588 35.44 -17.64 39.65
C LEU A 588 36.79 -18.37 39.66
N ARG A 589 37.70 -18.01 38.76
CA ARG A 589 39.07 -18.57 38.68
C ARG A 589 39.86 -18.37 39.97
N LEU A 590 39.75 -17.19 40.60
CA LEU A 590 40.37 -16.95 41.90
C LEU A 590 39.80 -17.84 43.01
N ALA A 591 38.50 -18.09 43.00
CA ALA A 591 37.88 -18.99 43.97
C ALA A 591 38.38 -20.44 43.83
N GLU A 592 38.69 -20.87 42.60
CA GLU A 592 39.32 -22.16 42.30
C GLU A 592 40.84 -22.19 42.59
N GLY A 593 41.45 -21.06 42.94
CA GLY A 593 42.89 -20.94 43.16
C GLY A 593 43.73 -20.69 41.89
N ASP A 594 43.10 -20.50 40.74
CA ASP A 594 43.75 -20.21 39.45
C ASP A 594 44.00 -18.71 39.28
N ALA A 595 45.06 -18.20 39.93
CA ALA A 595 45.44 -16.79 39.89
C ALA A 595 45.90 -16.34 38.49
N GLU A 596 46.66 -17.17 37.79
CA GLU A 596 47.09 -16.92 36.40
C GLU A 596 45.88 -16.80 35.47
N GLY A 597 44.94 -17.74 35.53
CA GLY A 597 43.71 -17.70 34.75
C GLY A 597 42.84 -16.47 35.05
N ALA A 598 42.80 -16.00 36.30
CA ALA A 598 42.08 -14.79 36.66
C ALA A 598 42.69 -13.53 36.04
N LYS A 599 44.03 -13.38 36.10
CA LYS A 599 44.75 -12.27 35.44
C LYS A 599 44.53 -12.29 33.92
N ALA A 600 44.59 -13.48 33.32
CA ALA A 600 44.36 -13.68 31.89
C ALA A 600 42.93 -13.27 31.50
N ALA A 601 41.92 -13.68 32.27
CA ALA A 601 40.52 -13.34 32.03
C ALA A 601 40.27 -11.82 32.09
N LEU A 602 40.84 -11.12 33.08
CA LEU A 602 40.75 -9.66 33.17
C LEU A 602 41.43 -8.99 31.97
N THR A 603 42.63 -9.43 31.60
CA THR A 603 43.38 -8.86 30.47
C THR A 603 42.66 -9.08 29.13
N ALA A 604 42.17 -10.30 28.87
CA ALA A 604 41.46 -10.65 27.64
C ALA A 604 40.11 -9.91 27.50
N SER A 605 39.52 -9.48 28.61
CA SER A 605 38.26 -8.73 28.67
C SER A 605 38.44 -7.23 28.88
N ALA A 606 39.65 -6.70 28.66
CA ALA A 606 39.91 -5.27 28.78
C ALA A 606 39.16 -4.46 27.70
N VAL A 607 38.47 -3.42 28.14
CA VAL A 607 37.69 -2.50 27.29
C VAL A 607 37.94 -1.07 27.82
N PRO A 608 38.09 -0.06 26.94
CA PRO A 608 38.21 1.34 27.35
C PRO A 608 36.89 1.90 27.91
N ASP A 609 36.95 3.06 28.55
CA ASP A 609 35.78 3.88 28.96
C ASP A 609 34.72 3.13 29.78
N LEU A 610 35.17 2.31 30.72
CA LEU A 610 34.29 1.52 31.58
C LEU A 610 33.67 2.37 32.72
N PRO A 611 32.46 2.01 33.20
CA PRO A 611 31.87 2.62 34.38
C PRO A 611 32.82 2.58 35.58
N PRO A 612 32.93 3.65 36.39
CA PRO A 612 33.92 3.72 37.49
C PRO A 612 33.84 2.56 38.48
N ALA A 613 32.62 2.11 38.82
CA ALA A 613 32.42 0.96 39.70
C ALA A 613 32.98 -0.35 39.11
N LEU A 614 32.81 -0.58 37.81
CA LEU A 614 33.31 -1.78 37.14
C LEU A 614 34.84 -1.75 37.00
N LEU A 615 35.42 -0.56 36.75
CA LEU A 615 36.88 -0.38 36.76
C LEU A 615 37.48 -0.68 38.13
N LEU A 616 36.86 -0.17 39.19
CA LEU A 616 37.29 -0.39 40.56
C LEU A 616 37.32 -1.89 40.88
N ASP A 617 36.22 -2.59 40.64
CA ASP A 617 36.08 -4.02 40.88
C ASP A 617 37.11 -4.86 40.12
N ARG A 618 37.39 -4.49 38.86
CA ARG A 618 38.39 -5.15 38.03
C ARG A 618 39.81 -4.93 38.56
N ASN A 619 40.14 -3.72 39.02
CA ASN A 619 41.45 -3.44 39.61
C ASN A 619 41.64 -4.15 40.95
N ILE A 620 40.62 -4.20 41.81
CA ILE A 620 40.66 -4.95 43.07
C ILE A 620 40.85 -6.45 42.80
N THR A 621 40.12 -7.00 41.83
CA THR A 621 40.24 -8.42 41.45
C THR A 621 41.62 -8.72 40.87
N MET A 622 42.20 -7.81 40.06
CA MET A 622 43.57 -7.94 39.55
C MET A 622 44.59 -7.95 40.69
N ALA A 623 44.48 -7.03 41.65
CA ALA A 623 45.38 -6.98 42.81
C ALA A 623 45.30 -8.27 43.64
N ARG A 624 44.10 -8.80 43.88
CA ARG A 624 43.90 -10.07 44.58
C ARG A 624 44.56 -11.24 43.83
N ALA A 625 44.49 -11.25 42.51
CA ALA A 625 45.15 -12.24 41.67
C ALA A 625 46.68 -12.13 41.72
N GLU A 626 47.22 -10.91 41.62
CA GLU A 626 48.66 -10.62 41.76
C GLU A 626 49.20 -11.07 43.12
N ALA A 627 48.48 -10.80 44.22
CA ALA A 627 48.89 -11.22 45.57
C ALA A 627 48.90 -12.75 45.72
N ARG A 628 47.88 -13.45 45.21
CA ARG A 628 47.81 -14.93 45.20
C ARG A 628 48.94 -15.57 44.40
N ASP A 629 49.41 -14.88 43.37
CA ASP A 629 50.54 -15.29 42.52
C ASP A 629 51.91 -14.90 43.11
N GLY A 630 51.95 -14.35 44.34
CA GLY A 630 53.18 -13.97 45.04
C GLY A 630 53.69 -12.56 44.71
N GLN A 631 53.01 -11.81 43.86
CA GLN A 631 53.37 -10.45 43.44
C GLN A 631 52.77 -9.39 44.40
N VAL A 632 52.96 -9.58 45.70
CA VAL A 632 52.32 -8.80 46.78
C VAL A 632 52.62 -7.30 46.66
N SER A 633 53.87 -6.92 46.33
CA SER A 633 54.24 -5.51 46.19
C SER A 633 53.46 -4.79 45.07
N GLN A 634 53.27 -5.45 43.93
CA GLN A 634 52.50 -4.89 42.81
C GLN A 634 51.02 -4.74 43.17
N ALA A 635 50.46 -5.76 43.85
CA ALA A 635 49.08 -5.71 44.33
C ALA A 635 48.85 -4.55 45.31
N VAL A 636 49.80 -4.30 46.22
CA VAL A 636 49.76 -3.17 47.16
C VAL A 636 49.81 -1.83 46.42
N GLU A 637 50.72 -1.67 45.45
CA GLU A 637 50.82 -0.45 44.66
C GLU A 637 49.54 -0.17 43.86
N ARG A 638 48.98 -1.20 43.22
CA ARG A 638 47.71 -1.12 42.49
C ARG A 638 46.57 -0.65 43.39
N LEU A 639 46.43 -1.24 44.58
CA LEU A 639 45.36 -0.87 45.51
C LEU A 639 45.54 0.54 46.10
N ARG A 640 46.78 0.96 46.38
CA ARG A 640 47.08 2.34 46.81
C ARG A 640 46.70 3.37 45.74
N ALA A 641 46.94 3.05 44.46
CA ALA A 641 46.59 3.94 43.34
C ALA A 641 45.07 4.17 43.21
N LEU A 642 44.23 3.27 43.75
CA LEU A 642 42.78 3.43 43.77
C LEU A 642 42.29 4.42 44.84
N GLY A 643 43.14 4.81 45.79
CA GLY A 643 42.77 5.71 46.88
C GLY A 643 41.74 5.09 47.85
N PRO A 644 40.84 5.90 48.45
CA PRO A 644 39.87 5.42 49.45
C PRO A 644 39.00 4.23 48.99
N PRO A 645 38.51 4.16 47.73
CA PRO A 645 37.76 3.00 47.24
C PRO A 645 38.52 1.66 47.25
N GLY A 646 39.85 1.66 47.23
CA GLY A 646 40.68 0.44 47.29
C GLY A 646 41.16 0.08 48.71
N ALA A 647 40.88 0.93 49.70
CA ALA A 647 41.50 0.86 51.01
C ALA A 647 41.08 -0.38 51.84
N GLU A 648 39.84 -0.85 51.69
CA GLU A 648 39.36 -2.09 52.32
C GLU A 648 40.14 -3.31 51.82
N ALA A 649 40.20 -3.48 50.49
CA ALA A 649 40.95 -4.58 49.87
C ALA A 649 42.47 -4.49 50.18
N LEU A 650 43.02 -3.28 50.31
CA LEU A 650 44.42 -3.07 50.73
C LEU A 650 44.63 -3.54 52.18
N ALA A 651 43.71 -3.20 53.09
CA ALA A 651 43.79 -3.62 54.48
C ALA A 651 43.75 -5.16 54.60
N GLU A 652 42.82 -5.83 53.90
CA GLU A 652 42.76 -7.30 53.85
C GLU A 652 44.08 -7.93 53.37
N LEU A 653 44.68 -7.37 52.33
CA LEU A 653 45.93 -7.86 51.77
C LEU A 653 47.10 -7.69 52.74
N LEU A 654 47.20 -6.53 53.40
CA LEU A 654 48.26 -6.25 54.37
C LEU A 654 48.12 -7.09 55.65
N ILE A 655 46.90 -7.41 56.07
CA ILE A 655 46.63 -8.38 57.15
C ILE A 655 47.21 -9.75 56.80
N ASN A 656 46.94 -10.24 55.59
CA ASN A 656 47.47 -11.52 55.12
C ASN A 656 49.01 -11.51 55.00
N ALA A 657 49.60 -10.34 54.74
CA ALA A 657 51.04 -10.11 54.73
C ALA A 657 51.65 -9.82 56.12
N GLN A 658 50.85 -9.85 57.20
CA GLN A 658 51.24 -9.53 58.58
C GLN A 658 51.74 -8.08 58.80
N ASP A 659 51.40 -7.15 57.90
CA ASP A 659 51.65 -5.71 58.06
C ASP A 659 50.46 -5.04 58.77
N TRP A 660 50.42 -5.20 60.10
CA TRP A 660 49.33 -4.71 60.94
C TRP A 660 49.22 -3.17 60.96
N THR A 661 50.35 -2.47 60.90
CA THR A 661 50.37 -1.00 60.93
C THR A 661 49.86 -0.41 59.62
N GLY A 662 50.29 -0.98 58.49
CA GLY A 662 49.78 -0.62 57.17
C GLY A 662 48.29 -0.96 57.02
N ALA A 663 47.86 -2.13 57.50
CA ALA A 663 46.45 -2.53 57.48
C ALA A 663 45.55 -1.58 58.28
N ALA A 664 45.97 -1.19 59.50
CA ALA A 664 45.23 -0.24 60.33
C ALA A 664 45.09 1.13 59.66
N ALA A 665 46.15 1.62 59.00
CA ALA A 665 46.12 2.88 58.27
C ALA A 665 45.15 2.82 57.07
N ALA A 666 45.19 1.74 56.29
CA ALA A 666 44.28 1.53 55.17
C ALA A 666 42.81 1.42 55.62
N MET A 667 42.54 0.68 56.70
CA MET A 667 41.19 0.58 57.26
C MET A 667 40.68 1.93 57.80
N ALA A 668 41.54 2.74 58.43
CA ALA A 668 41.18 4.08 58.88
C ALA A 668 40.83 5.03 57.71
N GLU A 669 41.46 4.87 56.55
CA GLU A 669 41.11 5.59 55.31
C GLU A 669 39.74 5.16 54.79
N HIS A 670 39.48 3.84 54.74
CA HIS A 670 38.17 3.31 54.35
C HIS A 670 37.05 3.83 55.25
N LEU A 671 37.20 3.73 56.57
CA LEU A 671 36.19 4.18 57.55
C LEU A 671 35.88 5.68 57.45
N ARG A 672 36.88 6.52 57.16
CA ARG A 672 36.69 7.98 56.93
C ARG A 672 35.79 8.30 55.74
N THR A 673 35.65 7.38 54.80
CA THR A 673 34.83 7.55 53.59
C THR A 673 33.52 6.77 53.63
N ALA A 674 33.45 5.68 54.39
CA ALA A 674 32.27 4.82 54.51
C ALA A 674 31.26 5.25 55.59
N LEU A 675 31.71 5.96 56.64
CA LEU A 675 30.83 6.44 57.71
C LEU A 675 30.35 7.88 57.41
N PRO A 676 29.04 8.17 57.45
CA PRO A 676 28.58 9.55 57.47
C PRO A 676 29.08 10.24 58.75
N ALA A 677 29.47 11.52 58.61
CA ALA A 677 30.01 12.35 59.68
C ALA A 677 29.06 12.53 60.87
#